data_AF-A0A0B7JM92-F1
#
_entry.id   AF-A0A0B7JM92-F1
#
_cell.length_a   1.000
_cell.length_b   1.000
_cell.length_c   1.000
_cell.angle_alpha   90.00
_cell.angle_beta   90.00
_cell.angle_gamma   90.00
#
_symmetry.space_group_name_H-M   'P 1'
#
loop_
_entity.id
_entity.type
_entity.pdbx_description
1 polymer ?
#
loop_
_entity_poly.entity_id
_entity_poly.type
_entity_poly.pdbx_seq_one_letter_code
_entity_poly.pdbx_strand_id
1 'polypeptide(L)'
;MPAVKQHELVDCDTTAEIIDIRSDAVEIDLKNEVKAMIGPKEGPRMLPTLLLYDEKGLQLFEDITYLDEYYLTNYEIDVLKTSATDMASNVPTGAIVVELGSGNLRKIRLLLQAFEDAGKVIDYYALDLDHRELERTLSQLPAFQNVTCRGLHGTYDDGRDWLATLKDRPKCVIHMGSSIGNFHRDDAAKFLEGFGRIMGSGDCMFVGVDSCIRPDKYVTLPPQIELMVLTEYKAMRTTVRIIRLKIHWFCHKLTKAPLLDHKGLTHQFILNGLENANSLFGYEVFHIPDWKVIGEYVYDEDGGRHQAFVAPIRETVVLGHQIKAFERIKIEQSLKYSSSGSIKLWKAAGLVEAHRWTLGDEYGIHMLRKESLDFPLHPSLYAAHALPSVHDWTALWAAWEIVTRRMLPDQDLHEKPIKLRNACVFYLGHIPTFLDIQLTKTTGTAPTDPASYYTIFERGVDPDVDNPELCHQHSEIPSEWPHVQDILAYQERVRARLISLYKNGEESIARGVGRAIWLGFEHEIMHIETLLYMMLQSSKTLPPPHRERPNFEKLAEAAVKARVENEWFDIPSQAITIGLDDPEEGTDHDVHYGWDNEKPAREETVHAFQAKGRPITNEEYAKYMIASKLEQAPASWFVPEARPSTPDEPFESFLEGKFVRTVYGPVPLKLALDWPVRSIYAYADRLKKDLLKSKLANKVPAVNGSVPTLFPFSPPSSY
;
A
#
# COMPACT_ATOMS: atom_id res chain seq x y z
N MET A 1 42.61 -33.10 -48.45
CA MET A 1 41.15 -33.34 -48.66
C MET A 1 40.72 -34.34 -47.61
N PRO A 2 39.78 -34.02 -46.71
CA PRO A 2 38.37 -33.69 -47.02
C PRO A 2 37.92 -32.34 -46.40
N ALA A 3 37.16 -31.52 -47.13
CA ALA A 3 35.70 -31.41 -47.17
C ALA A 3 35.12 -30.52 -46.05
N VAL A 4 35.05 -29.23 -46.37
CA VAL A 4 34.25 -28.20 -45.69
C VAL A 4 32.77 -28.64 -45.75
N LYS A 5 32.15 -28.87 -44.59
CA LYS A 5 30.69 -28.93 -44.51
C LYS A 5 30.17 -27.50 -44.48
N GLN A 6 29.43 -27.13 -45.52
CA GLN A 6 28.56 -25.96 -45.53
C GLN A 6 27.60 -26.10 -44.35
N HIS A 7 27.67 -25.17 -43.40
CA HIS A 7 26.57 -24.94 -42.48
C HIS A 7 25.44 -24.33 -43.30
N GLU A 8 24.32 -25.08 -43.38
CA GLU A 8 23.05 -24.56 -43.83
C GLU A 8 22.71 -23.32 -43.01
N LEU A 9 22.54 -22.20 -43.72
CA LEU A 9 21.84 -21.03 -43.22
C LEU A 9 20.42 -21.48 -42.90
N VAL A 10 20.13 -21.69 -41.62
CA VAL A 10 18.75 -21.78 -41.14
C VAL A 10 18.20 -20.36 -41.26
N ASP A 11 17.30 -20.16 -42.21
CA ASP A 11 16.36 -19.04 -42.19
C ASP A 11 15.64 -19.09 -40.85
N CYS A 12 16.05 -18.23 -39.92
CA CYS A 12 15.31 -18.00 -38.68
C CYS A 12 14.21 -17.00 -39.04
N ASP A 13 13.02 -17.53 -39.27
CA ASP A 13 11.80 -16.74 -39.38
C ASP A 13 11.54 -16.12 -37.99
N THR A 14 12.10 -14.93 -37.74
CA THR A 14 12.09 -14.24 -36.44
C THR A 14 10.77 -13.52 -36.19
N THR A 15 9.64 -14.21 -36.31
CA THR A 15 8.36 -13.68 -35.83
C THR A 15 8.25 -13.97 -34.34
N ALA A 16 8.20 -12.93 -33.51
CA ALA A 16 7.99 -13.09 -32.07
C ALA A 16 6.67 -13.85 -31.82
N GLU A 17 6.68 -14.79 -30.89
CA GLU A 17 5.50 -15.57 -30.51
C GLU A 17 4.44 -14.65 -29.88
N ILE A 18 3.21 -14.68 -30.40
CA ILE A 18 2.06 -13.95 -29.83
C ILE A 18 1.05 -14.96 -29.28
N ILE A 19 0.70 -14.79 -28.01
CA ILE A 19 -0.24 -15.66 -27.29
C ILE A 19 -1.57 -14.92 -27.17
N ASP A 20 -2.66 -15.51 -27.70
CA ASP A 20 -4.01 -14.99 -27.49
C ASP A 20 -4.52 -15.40 -26.11
N ILE A 21 -4.75 -14.42 -25.24
CA ILE A 21 -5.23 -14.61 -23.87
C ILE A 21 -6.62 -14.01 -23.67
N ARG A 22 -7.27 -13.51 -24.72
CA ARG A 22 -8.58 -12.86 -24.63
C ARG A 22 -9.64 -13.83 -24.14
N SER A 23 -10.48 -13.34 -23.25
CA SER A 23 -11.78 -13.94 -22.97
C SER A 23 -12.81 -13.55 -24.04
N ASP A 24 -13.82 -14.41 -24.30
CA ASP A 24 -14.86 -14.23 -25.34
C ASP A 24 -15.74 -12.96 -25.21
N ALA A 25 -15.47 -12.07 -24.24
CA ALA A 25 -16.37 -11.01 -23.78
C ALA A 25 -16.12 -9.60 -24.38
N VAL A 26 -14.94 -9.34 -24.97
CA VAL A 26 -14.43 -7.95 -25.15
C VAL A 26 -15.17 -7.13 -26.22
N GLU A 27 -15.41 -7.66 -27.43
CA GLU A 27 -16.04 -6.88 -28.51
C GLU A 27 -17.54 -6.60 -28.27
N ILE A 28 -18.22 -7.50 -27.55
CA ILE A 28 -19.64 -7.34 -27.20
C ILE A 28 -19.80 -6.21 -26.18
N ASP A 29 -18.79 -5.94 -25.36
CA ASP A 29 -18.85 -4.94 -24.30
C ASP A 29 -18.75 -3.51 -24.84
N LEU A 30 -17.80 -3.22 -25.73
CA LEU A 30 -17.56 -1.85 -26.20
C LEU A 30 -18.78 -1.21 -26.91
N LYS A 31 -19.50 -1.97 -27.74
CA LYS A 31 -20.76 -1.47 -28.37
C LYS A 31 -21.83 -1.11 -27.35
N ASN A 32 -21.95 -1.92 -26.30
CA ASN A 32 -22.93 -1.70 -25.24
C ASN A 32 -22.52 -0.51 -24.39
N GLU A 33 -21.23 -0.35 -24.13
CA GLU A 33 -20.66 0.79 -23.42
C GLU A 33 -20.92 2.11 -24.17
N VAL A 34 -20.67 2.15 -25.49
CA VAL A 34 -20.99 3.34 -26.31
C VAL A 34 -22.47 3.70 -26.23
N LYS A 35 -23.38 2.72 -26.34
CA LYS A 35 -24.83 2.98 -26.19
C LYS A 35 -25.17 3.53 -24.81
N ALA A 36 -24.62 2.94 -23.75
CA ALA A 36 -24.89 3.35 -22.38
C ALA A 36 -24.35 4.76 -22.08
N MET A 37 -23.16 5.09 -22.57
CA MET A 37 -22.51 6.39 -22.32
C MET A 37 -23.05 7.53 -23.20
N ILE A 38 -23.53 7.21 -24.41
CA ILE A 38 -24.27 8.18 -25.22
C ILE A 38 -25.65 8.42 -24.61
N GLY A 39 -26.31 7.43 -24.01
CA GLY A 39 -27.63 7.56 -23.39
C GLY A 39 -27.64 7.37 -21.87
N PRO A 40 -26.89 8.17 -21.08
CA PRO A 40 -26.76 7.93 -19.65
C PRO A 40 -28.08 8.23 -18.92
N LYS A 41 -28.37 7.47 -17.85
CA LYS A 41 -29.53 7.73 -16.98
C LYS A 41 -29.38 9.02 -16.18
N GLU A 42 -28.16 9.31 -15.74
CA GLU A 42 -27.77 10.51 -14.99
C GLU A 42 -26.36 10.94 -15.41
N GLY A 43 -26.07 12.24 -15.33
CA GLY A 43 -24.75 12.80 -15.65
C GLY A 43 -24.54 13.19 -17.13
N PRO A 44 -23.34 13.72 -17.47
CA PRO A 44 -23.02 14.12 -18.84
C PRO A 44 -22.79 12.91 -19.76
N ARG A 45 -23.01 13.08 -21.06
CA ARG A 45 -22.70 12.05 -22.06
C ARG A 45 -21.20 11.86 -22.18
N MET A 46 -20.80 10.61 -22.39
CA MET A 46 -19.41 10.21 -22.57
C MET A 46 -19.27 9.25 -23.75
N LEU A 47 -18.03 8.98 -24.13
CA LEU A 47 -17.63 7.91 -25.01
C LEU A 47 -16.45 7.17 -24.39
N PRO A 48 -16.37 5.83 -24.56
CA PRO A 48 -15.23 5.06 -24.09
C PRO A 48 -13.95 5.52 -24.79
N THR A 49 -12.90 5.78 -24.00
CA THR A 49 -11.58 6.16 -24.53
C THR A 49 -10.99 5.04 -25.39
N LEU A 50 -11.41 3.79 -25.17
CA LEU A 50 -11.00 2.64 -25.97
C LEU A 50 -11.32 2.77 -27.46
N LEU A 51 -12.33 3.57 -27.82
CA LEU A 51 -12.64 3.87 -29.23
C LEU A 51 -11.46 4.52 -29.97
N LEU A 52 -10.57 5.20 -29.26
CA LEU A 52 -9.45 5.91 -29.85
C LEU A 52 -8.30 4.99 -30.31
N TYR A 53 -8.30 3.71 -29.91
CA TYR A 53 -7.14 2.81 -30.04
C TYR A 53 -7.41 1.60 -30.95
N ASP A 54 -8.09 1.80 -32.09
CA ASP A 54 -7.99 0.85 -33.20
C ASP A 54 -6.64 0.95 -33.92
N GLU A 55 -6.38 0.10 -34.91
CA GLU A 55 -5.13 0.08 -35.71
C GLU A 55 -4.72 1.50 -36.17
N LYS A 56 -5.66 2.27 -36.72
CA LYS A 56 -5.43 3.64 -37.19
C LYS A 56 -5.16 4.61 -36.03
N GLY A 57 -5.92 4.50 -34.95
CA GLY A 57 -5.75 5.29 -33.75
C GLY A 57 -4.39 5.10 -33.09
N LEU A 58 -3.91 3.85 -33.01
CA LEU A 58 -2.58 3.51 -32.50
C LEU A 58 -1.47 4.16 -33.34
N GLN A 59 -1.58 4.15 -34.67
CA GLN A 59 -0.63 4.81 -35.57
C GLN A 59 -0.64 6.33 -35.41
N LEU A 60 -1.82 6.95 -35.28
CA LEU A 60 -1.94 8.38 -35.00
C LEU A 60 -1.34 8.74 -33.63
N PHE A 61 -1.57 7.91 -32.61
CA PHE A 61 -0.97 8.12 -31.29
C PHE A 61 0.55 7.97 -31.32
N GLU A 62 1.07 6.98 -32.05
CA GLU A 62 2.50 6.84 -32.30
C GLU A 62 3.08 8.13 -32.88
N ASP A 63 2.48 8.69 -33.93
CA ASP A 63 2.93 9.97 -34.51
C ASP A 63 2.87 11.14 -33.52
N ILE A 64 1.82 11.20 -32.67
CA ILE A 64 1.71 12.19 -31.59
C ILE A 64 2.90 12.09 -30.63
N THR A 65 3.38 10.88 -30.33
CA THR A 65 4.49 10.68 -29.39
C THR A 65 5.85 11.24 -29.86
N TYR A 66 5.97 11.62 -31.14
CA TYR A 66 7.15 12.28 -31.70
C TYR A 66 7.04 13.81 -31.74
N LEU A 67 5.90 14.39 -31.35
CA LEU A 67 5.71 15.84 -31.34
C LEU A 67 6.37 16.49 -30.11
N ASP A 68 6.99 17.66 -30.32
CA ASP A 68 7.59 18.43 -29.23
C ASP A 68 6.53 18.93 -28.24
N GLU A 69 5.31 19.23 -28.71
CA GLU A 69 4.19 19.60 -27.86
C GLU A 69 3.70 18.46 -26.96
N TYR A 70 3.91 17.21 -27.36
CA TYR A 70 3.62 16.03 -26.55
C TYR A 70 4.87 15.59 -25.78
N TYR A 71 5.29 16.42 -24.82
CA TYR A 71 6.57 16.21 -24.11
C TYR A 71 6.67 14.87 -23.38
N LEU A 72 5.53 14.29 -22.99
CA LEU A 72 5.41 13.18 -22.05
C LEU A 72 6.31 12.01 -22.42
N THR A 73 6.28 11.59 -23.69
CA THR A 73 7.06 10.47 -24.19
C THR A 73 8.56 10.73 -24.10
N ASN A 74 9.02 11.92 -24.49
CA ASN A 74 10.43 12.25 -24.46
C ASN A 74 10.95 12.38 -23.02
N TYR A 75 10.12 12.89 -22.10
CA TYR A 75 10.48 12.99 -20.68
C TYR A 75 10.66 11.60 -20.06
N GLU A 76 9.74 10.69 -20.33
CA GLU A 76 9.86 9.30 -19.86
C GLU A 76 11.09 8.60 -20.47
N ILE A 77 11.37 8.84 -21.76
CA ILE A 77 12.59 8.34 -22.43
C ILE A 77 13.87 8.87 -21.78
N ASP A 78 13.90 10.14 -21.37
CA ASP A 78 15.07 10.73 -20.72
C ASP A 78 15.31 10.14 -19.33
N VAL A 79 14.24 9.85 -18.57
CA VAL A 79 14.34 9.09 -17.32
C VAL A 79 14.90 7.69 -17.61
N LEU A 80 14.36 6.97 -18.60
CA LEU A 80 14.85 5.64 -18.95
C LEU A 80 16.32 5.65 -19.39
N LYS A 81 16.76 6.59 -20.23
CA LYS A 81 18.16 6.67 -20.66
C LYS A 81 19.14 6.84 -19.50
N THR A 82 18.73 7.59 -18.48
CA THR A 82 19.58 7.88 -17.32
C THR A 82 19.49 6.80 -16.24
N SER A 83 18.37 6.07 -16.17
CA SER A 83 18.03 5.23 -15.01
C SER A 83 17.81 3.75 -15.34
N ALA A 84 17.76 3.35 -16.61
CA ALA A 84 17.41 1.98 -16.99
C ALA A 84 18.33 0.92 -16.39
N THR A 85 19.64 1.20 -16.24
CA THR A 85 20.58 0.27 -15.59
C THR A 85 20.23 0.04 -14.13
N ASP A 86 19.91 1.10 -13.40
CA ASP A 86 19.51 1.03 -11.99
C ASP A 86 18.15 0.36 -11.82
N MET A 87 17.18 0.71 -12.66
CA MET A 87 15.88 0.04 -12.74
C MET A 87 16.04 -1.45 -13.03
N ALA A 88 16.89 -1.81 -13.99
CA ALA A 88 17.15 -3.19 -14.36
C ALA A 88 17.78 -3.94 -13.19
N SER A 89 18.69 -3.33 -12.43
CA SER A 89 19.34 -3.92 -11.25
C SER A 89 18.33 -4.39 -10.19
N ASN A 90 17.19 -3.69 -10.09
CA ASN A 90 16.12 -3.94 -9.13
C ASN A 90 15.14 -5.06 -9.51
N VAL A 91 15.21 -5.60 -10.73
CA VAL A 91 14.38 -6.74 -11.17
C VAL A 91 15.19 -8.03 -11.12
N PRO A 92 14.75 -9.10 -10.45
CA PRO A 92 15.52 -10.34 -10.33
C PRO A 92 15.69 -11.05 -11.69
N THR A 93 16.76 -11.82 -11.85
CA THR A 93 16.92 -12.72 -13.00
C THR A 93 15.85 -13.82 -12.96
N GLY A 94 15.40 -14.28 -14.14
CA GLY A 94 14.30 -15.22 -14.30
C GLY A 94 12.90 -14.59 -14.24
N ALA A 95 12.80 -13.26 -14.10
CA ALA A 95 11.52 -12.57 -14.01
C ALA A 95 10.70 -12.63 -15.32
N ILE A 96 9.39 -12.64 -15.15
CA ILE A 96 8.42 -12.37 -16.20
C ILE A 96 8.11 -10.88 -16.16
N VAL A 97 8.43 -10.18 -17.25
CA VAL A 97 8.17 -8.74 -17.40
C VAL A 97 6.98 -8.58 -18.34
N VAL A 98 5.88 -8.00 -17.87
CA VAL A 98 4.69 -7.74 -18.70
C VAL A 98 4.51 -6.22 -18.82
N GLU A 99 4.57 -5.69 -20.04
CA GLU A 99 4.23 -4.29 -20.31
C GLU A 99 2.79 -4.17 -20.77
N LEU A 100 2.00 -3.42 -20.00
CA LEU A 100 0.59 -3.16 -20.25
C LEU A 100 0.46 -1.97 -21.21
N GLY A 101 -0.11 -2.21 -22.40
CA GLY A 101 -0.26 -1.18 -23.42
C GLY A 101 1.09 -0.87 -24.05
N SER A 102 1.66 -1.88 -24.72
CA SER A 102 3.05 -1.87 -25.19
C SER A 102 3.35 -0.81 -26.25
N GLY A 103 2.35 -0.42 -27.06
CA GLY A 103 2.51 0.60 -28.09
C GLY A 103 3.68 0.29 -29.03
N ASN A 104 4.47 1.30 -29.42
CA ASN A 104 5.54 1.12 -30.40
C ASN A 104 6.89 0.64 -29.83
N LEU A 105 6.94 0.20 -28.57
CA LEU A 105 8.13 -0.36 -27.90
C LEU A 105 9.37 0.54 -27.84
N ARG A 106 9.30 1.81 -28.30
CA ARG A 106 10.43 2.75 -28.33
C ARG A 106 11.01 2.99 -26.93
N LYS A 107 10.15 3.03 -25.93
CA LYS A 107 10.50 3.26 -24.53
C LYS A 107 11.10 2.01 -23.91
N ILE A 108 10.36 0.91 -23.96
CA ILE A 108 10.74 -0.33 -23.29
C ILE A 108 12.07 -0.89 -23.82
N ARG A 109 12.40 -0.66 -25.09
CA ARG A 109 13.70 -1.05 -25.67
C ARG A 109 14.90 -0.62 -24.84
N LEU A 110 14.83 0.54 -24.18
CA LEU A 110 15.91 1.03 -23.30
C LEU A 110 16.08 0.14 -22.07
N LEU A 111 14.97 -0.32 -21.49
CA LEU A 111 14.98 -1.20 -20.33
C LEU A 111 15.34 -2.65 -20.71
N LEU A 112 14.85 -3.13 -21.87
CA LEU A 112 15.25 -4.45 -22.40
C LEU A 112 16.76 -4.51 -22.67
N GLN A 113 17.33 -3.45 -23.24
CA GLN A 113 18.78 -3.37 -23.43
C GLN A 113 19.52 -3.35 -22.09
N ALA A 114 19.01 -2.65 -21.07
CA ALA A 114 19.62 -2.65 -19.74
C ALA A 114 19.57 -4.02 -19.05
N PHE A 115 18.51 -4.82 -19.27
CA PHE A 115 18.47 -6.22 -18.82
C PHE A 115 19.52 -7.08 -19.53
N GLU A 116 19.63 -6.92 -20.86
CA GLU A 116 20.60 -7.63 -21.68
C GLU A 116 22.04 -7.31 -21.26
N ASP A 117 22.36 -6.02 -21.10
CA ASP A 117 23.69 -5.55 -20.69
C ASP A 117 24.07 -6.03 -19.28
N ALA A 118 23.07 -6.20 -18.41
CA ALA A 118 23.23 -6.75 -17.07
C ALA A 118 23.29 -8.30 -17.04
N GLY A 119 23.14 -8.98 -18.19
CA GLY A 119 23.11 -10.44 -18.28
C GLY A 119 21.92 -11.07 -17.56
N LYS A 120 20.80 -10.36 -17.44
CA LYS A 120 19.60 -10.86 -16.76
C LYS A 120 18.76 -11.69 -17.71
N VAL A 121 18.43 -12.91 -17.29
CA VAL A 121 17.53 -13.78 -18.05
C VAL A 121 16.10 -13.29 -17.83
N ILE A 122 15.45 -12.77 -18.86
CA ILE A 122 14.12 -12.14 -18.75
C ILE A 122 13.19 -12.69 -19.83
N ASP A 123 11.96 -13.01 -19.45
CA ASP A 123 10.87 -13.19 -20.42
C ASP A 123 10.01 -11.93 -20.44
N TYR A 124 10.13 -11.15 -21.50
CA TYR A 124 9.35 -9.95 -21.74
C TYR A 124 8.11 -10.24 -22.60
N TYR A 125 6.97 -9.69 -22.17
CA TYR A 125 5.68 -9.79 -22.83
C TYR A 125 5.12 -8.39 -23.09
N ALA A 126 4.97 -8.04 -24.37
CA ALA A 126 4.21 -6.89 -24.83
C ALA A 126 2.73 -7.24 -24.82
N LEU A 127 1.93 -6.62 -23.95
CA LEU A 127 0.48 -6.81 -23.90
C LEU A 127 -0.21 -5.67 -24.65
N ASP A 128 -1.00 -6.01 -25.66
CA ASP A 128 -1.82 -5.05 -26.40
C ASP A 128 -3.10 -5.68 -26.99
N LEU A 129 -4.00 -4.83 -27.46
CA LEU A 129 -5.31 -5.23 -28.00
C LEU A 129 -5.29 -5.54 -29.50
N ASP A 130 -4.30 -5.05 -30.22
CA ASP A 130 -4.20 -5.22 -31.67
C ASP A 130 -3.09 -6.21 -32.03
N HIS A 131 -3.49 -7.36 -32.58
CA HIS A 131 -2.58 -8.42 -33.00
C HIS A 131 -1.57 -7.95 -34.06
N ARG A 132 -2.00 -7.14 -35.03
CA ARG A 132 -1.13 -6.70 -36.14
C ARG A 132 -0.08 -5.71 -35.65
N GLU A 133 -0.47 -4.82 -34.75
CA GLU A 133 0.46 -3.89 -34.13
C GLU A 133 1.45 -4.62 -33.21
N LEU A 134 1.03 -5.66 -32.48
CA LEU A 134 1.96 -6.55 -31.77
C LEU A 134 2.98 -7.21 -32.72
N GLU A 135 2.52 -7.80 -33.84
CA GLU A 135 3.42 -8.38 -34.84
C GLU A 135 4.40 -7.33 -35.40
N ARG A 136 3.87 -6.17 -35.80
CA ARG A 136 4.65 -5.08 -36.41
C ARG A 136 5.72 -4.56 -35.46
N THR A 137 5.37 -4.31 -34.20
CA THR A 137 6.27 -3.67 -33.23
C THR A 137 7.29 -4.66 -32.69
N LEU A 138 6.91 -5.90 -32.37
CA LEU A 138 7.85 -6.93 -31.93
C LEU A 138 8.87 -7.28 -33.02
N SER A 139 8.49 -7.26 -34.30
CA SER A 139 9.43 -7.49 -35.41
C SER A 139 10.54 -6.43 -35.53
N GLN A 140 10.38 -5.27 -34.87
CA GLN A 140 11.36 -4.18 -34.87
C GLN A 140 12.35 -4.27 -33.72
N LEU A 141 12.13 -5.16 -32.75
CA LEU A 141 13.07 -5.38 -31.66
C LEU A 141 14.33 -6.11 -32.17
N PRO A 142 15.52 -5.73 -31.68
CA PRO A 142 16.72 -6.50 -31.97
C PRO A 142 16.66 -7.87 -31.28
N ALA A 143 17.44 -8.83 -31.78
CA ALA A 143 17.65 -10.08 -31.07
C ALA A 143 18.50 -9.83 -29.81
N PHE A 144 18.04 -10.33 -28.67
CA PHE A 144 18.76 -10.32 -27.38
C PHE A 144 19.19 -11.75 -27.04
N GLN A 145 20.28 -11.92 -26.27
CA GLN A 145 20.76 -13.24 -25.84
C GLN A 145 20.09 -13.73 -24.56
N ASN A 146 19.85 -12.81 -23.62
CA ASN A 146 19.29 -13.13 -22.30
C ASN A 146 17.82 -12.72 -22.16
N VAL A 147 17.33 -11.83 -23.03
CA VAL A 147 15.94 -11.37 -23.02
C VAL A 147 15.15 -12.05 -24.13
N THR A 148 14.06 -12.73 -23.79
CA THR A 148 13.11 -13.29 -24.77
C THR A 148 11.90 -12.38 -24.87
N CYS A 149 11.53 -11.95 -26.08
CA CYS A 149 10.39 -11.05 -26.30
C CYS A 149 9.22 -11.79 -26.96
N ARG A 150 8.02 -11.63 -26.40
CA ARG A 150 6.76 -12.23 -26.89
C ARG A 150 5.62 -11.21 -26.82
N GLY A 151 4.52 -11.50 -27.51
CA GLY A 151 3.28 -10.74 -27.44
C GLY A 151 2.21 -11.45 -26.62
N LEU A 152 1.38 -10.68 -25.93
CA LEU A 152 0.11 -11.12 -25.34
C LEU A 152 -1.00 -10.30 -25.99
N HIS A 153 -1.90 -10.98 -26.68
CA HIS A 153 -3.07 -10.35 -27.28
C HIS A 153 -4.22 -10.46 -26.29
N GLY A 154 -4.62 -9.34 -25.69
CA GLY A 154 -5.53 -9.34 -24.54
C GLY A 154 -5.76 -7.97 -23.92
N THR A 155 -6.80 -7.87 -23.09
CA THR A 155 -7.01 -6.71 -22.22
C THR A 155 -6.03 -6.73 -21.03
N TYR A 156 -5.96 -5.62 -20.29
CA TYR A 156 -5.17 -5.58 -19.05
C TYR A 156 -5.67 -6.59 -18.00
N ASP A 157 -6.98 -6.84 -17.97
CA ASP A 157 -7.58 -7.84 -17.08
C ASP A 157 -7.18 -9.26 -17.49
N ASP A 158 -7.23 -9.58 -18.79
CA ASP A 158 -6.76 -10.88 -19.31
C ASP A 158 -5.27 -11.07 -18.98
N GLY A 159 -4.45 -10.01 -19.16
CA GLY A 159 -3.02 -10.02 -18.83
C GLY A 159 -2.73 -10.28 -17.35
N ARG A 160 -3.50 -9.66 -16.44
CA ARG A 160 -3.44 -9.94 -15.00
C ARG A 160 -3.79 -11.39 -14.70
N ASP A 161 -4.90 -11.87 -15.26
CA ASP A 161 -5.40 -13.21 -14.96
C ASP A 161 -4.47 -14.29 -15.50
N TRP A 162 -3.88 -14.07 -16.69
CA TRP A 162 -2.80 -14.90 -17.23
C TRP A 162 -1.58 -14.89 -16.31
N LEU A 163 -1.12 -13.73 -15.86
CA LEU A 163 0.04 -13.60 -14.98
C LEU A 163 -0.19 -14.29 -13.61
N ALA A 164 -1.43 -14.31 -13.11
CA ALA A 164 -1.82 -14.99 -11.88
C ALA A 164 -1.62 -16.52 -11.95
N THR A 165 -1.61 -17.10 -13.16
CA THR A 165 -1.35 -18.53 -13.35
C THR A 165 0.12 -18.92 -13.13
N LEU A 166 1.04 -17.95 -13.19
CA LEU A 166 2.49 -18.15 -13.16
C LEU A 166 3.06 -17.91 -11.75
N LYS A 167 2.79 -18.85 -10.83
CA LYS A 167 3.06 -18.65 -9.39
C LYS A 167 4.54 -18.66 -8.99
N ASP A 168 5.37 -19.48 -9.63
CA ASP A 168 6.75 -19.78 -9.18
C ASP A 168 7.83 -18.91 -9.82
N ARG A 169 7.45 -17.79 -10.44
CA ARG A 169 8.39 -16.87 -11.09
C ARG A 169 8.20 -15.43 -10.60
N PRO A 170 9.29 -14.68 -10.39
CA PRO A 170 9.21 -13.26 -10.10
C PRO A 170 8.50 -12.50 -11.22
N LYS A 171 7.71 -11.51 -10.85
CA LYS A 171 6.89 -10.72 -11.77
C LYS A 171 7.30 -9.26 -11.73
N CYS A 172 7.37 -8.66 -12.90
CA CYS A 172 7.54 -7.23 -13.09
C CYS A 172 6.45 -6.73 -14.03
N VAL A 173 5.52 -5.94 -13.52
CA VAL A 173 4.47 -5.31 -14.34
C VAL A 173 4.91 -3.91 -14.73
N ILE A 174 4.74 -3.52 -15.99
CA ILE A 174 5.17 -2.22 -16.49
C ILE A 174 3.94 -1.49 -17.04
N HIS A 175 3.67 -0.30 -16.54
CA HIS A 175 2.58 0.56 -16.99
C HIS A 175 3.09 2.00 -17.16
N MET A 176 3.50 2.30 -18.38
CA MET A 176 4.27 3.50 -18.74
C MET A 176 3.39 4.56 -19.42
N GLY A 177 3.95 5.74 -19.68
CA GLY A 177 3.29 6.80 -20.46
C GLY A 177 2.23 7.58 -19.70
N SER A 178 2.20 7.47 -18.37
CA SER A 178 1.14 8.08 -17.54
C SER A 178 -0.28 7.67 -17.93
N SER A 179 -0.44 6.50 -18.56
CA SER A 179 -1.74 5.90 -18.89
C SER A 179 -2.62 5.67 -17.66
N ILE A 180 -2.00 5.62 -16.46
CA ILE A 180 -2.73 5.57 -15.18
C ILE A 180 -3.60 6.81 -14.95
N GLY A 181 -3.31 7.92 -15.62
CA GLY A 181 -4.13 9.12 -15.62
C GLY A 181 -5.43 8.99 -16.39
N ASN A 182 -5.60 7.96 -17.22
CA ASN A 182 -6.83 7.80 -18.01
C ASN A 182 -8.00 7.29 -17.14
N PHE A 183 -7.67 6.62 -16.02
CA PHE A 183 -8.62 6.19 -15.02
C PHE A 183 -9.06 7.33 -14.10
N HIS A 184 -10.26 7.22 -13.52
CA HIS A 184 -10.56 7.98 -12.32
C HIS A 184 -9.66 7.50 -11.17
N ARG A 185 -9.41 8.35 -10.17
CA ARG A 185 -8.46 8.04 -9.08
C ARG A 185 -8.77 6.73 -8.35
N ASP A 186 -10.03 6.48 -8.05
CA ASP A 186 -10.47 5.25 -7.36
C ASP A 186 -10.31 4.02 -8.27
N ASP A 187 -10.56 4.17 -9.57
CA ASP A 187 -10.41 3.09 -10.54
C ASP A 187 -8.93 2.79 -10.82
N ALA A 188 -8.08 3.83 -10.83
CA ALA A 188 -6.62 3.69 -10.88
C ALA A 188 -6.12 2.89 -9.67
N ALA A 189 -6.61 3.20 -8.47
CA ALA A 189 -6.24 2.48 -7.25
C ALA A 189 -6.67 1.00 -7.33
N LYS A 190 -7.91 0.71 -7.75
CA LYS A 190 -8.41 -0.66 -7.94
C LYS A 190 -7.64 -1.42 -9.02
N PHE A 191 -7.29 -0.75 -10.12
CA PHE A 191 -6.50 -1.31 -11.20
C PHE A 191 -5.14 -1.80 -10.68
N LEU A 192 -4.42 -0.93 -9.98
CA LEU A 192 -3.11 -1.26 -9.38
C LEU A 192 -3.25 -2.32 -8.28
N GLU A 193 -4.29 -2.25 -7.44
CA GLU A 193 -4.60 -3.26 -6.42
C GLU A 193 -4.80 -4.65 -7.05
N GLY A 194 -5.48 -4.72 -8.20
CA GLY A 194 -5.71 -5.96 -8.93
C GLY A 194 -4.41 -6.70 -9.24
N PHE A 195 -3.40 -5.99 -9.74
CA PHE A 195 -2.06 -6.56 -9.95
C PHE A 195 -1.31 -6.80 -8.63
N GLY A 196 -1.43 -5.91 -7.64
CA GLY A 196 -0.83 -6.09 -6.31
C GLY A 196 -1.29 -7.38 -5.59
N ARG A 197 -2.52 -7.84 -5.86
CA ARG A 197 -3.05 -9.11 -5.32
C ARG A 197 -2.32 -10.35 -5.86
N ILE A 198 -1.89 -10.32 -7.11
CA ILE A 198 -1.20 -11.45 -7.76
C ILE A 198 0.33 -11.38 -7.61
N MET A 199 0.84 -10.25 -7.12
CA MET A 199 2.25 -10.05 -6.78
C MET A 199 2.60 -10.71 -5.43
N GLY A 200 3.71 -11.45 -5.44
CA GLY A 200 4.36 -12.03 -4.26
C GLY A 200 5.47 -11.15 -3.69
N SER A 201 6.21 -11.69 -2.71
CA SER A 201 7.39 -11.02 -2.17
C SER A 201 8.51 -11.01 -3.23
N GLY A 202 9.09 -9.83 -3.49
CA GLY A 202 10.11 -9.62 -4.51
C GLY A 202 9.57 -9.22 -5.90
N ASP A 203 8.25 -9.30 -6.12
CA ASP A 203 7.61 -8.80 -7.34
C ASP A 203 7.53 -7.28 -7.32
N CYS A 204 7.50 -6.66 -8.50
CA CYS A 204 7.42 -5.21 -8.63
C CYS A 204 6.50 -4.75 -9.76
N MET A 205 6.16 -3.47 -9.72
CA MET A 205 5.47 -2.79 -10.80
C MET A 205 6.14 -1.45 -11.08
N PHE A 206 6.48 -1.15 -12.34
CA PHE A 206 6.90 0.18 -12.76
C PHE A 206 5.69 0.95 -13.27
N VAL A 207 5.41 2.12 -12.69
CA VAL A 207 4.32 3.01 -13.10
C VAL A 207 4.90 4.38 -13.46
N GLY A 208 4.70 4.79 -14.72
CA GLY A 208 5.03 6.14 -15.20
C GLY A 208 3.91 7.12 -14.82
N VAL A 209 4.27 8.29 -14.30
CA VAL A 209 3.32 9.28 -13.79
C VAL A 209 3.73 10.69 -14.18
N ASP A 210 2.78 11.45 -14.76
CA ASP A 210 2.92 12.87 -15.06
C ASP A 210 2.36 13.74 -13.93
N SER A 211 3.23 14.56 -13.33
CA SER A 211 2.87 15.50 -12.28
C SER A 211 2.39 16.85 -12.83
N CYS A 212 2.79 17.19 -14.06
CA CYS A 212 2.39 18.37 -14.83
C CYS A 212 2.17 19.65 -13.97
N ILE A 213 3.28 20.29 -13.58
CA ILE A 213 3.27 21.45 -12.66
C ILE A 213 3.21 22.79 -13.43
N ARG A 214 3.20 22.75 -14.77
CA ARG A 214 3.24 23.93 -15.64
C ARG A 214 2.07 24.00 -16.62
N PRO A 215 1.01 24.77 -16.31
CA PRO A 215 -0.13 24.96 -17.21
C PRO A 215 0.25 25.70 -18.51
N ASP A 216 1.32 26.49 -18.51
CA ASP A 216 1.78 27.35 -19.60
C ASP A 216 2.43 26.59 -20.77
N LYS A 217 3.00 25.40 -20.52
CA LYS A 217 3.52 24.50 -21.56
C LYS A 217 2.48 24.02 -22.56
N TYR A 218 1.21 24.25 -22.23
CA TYR A 218 0.05 23.69 -22.90
C TYR A 218 -0.86 24.78 -23.48
N VAL A 219 -0.58 26.07 -23.24
CA VAL A 219 -1.35 27.19 -23.78
C VAL A 219 -0.53 27.90 -24.86
N THR A 220 -0.41 27.29 -26.04
CA THR A 220 0.08 27.98 -27.24
C THR A 220 -1.09 28.64 -27.96
N LEU A 221 -1.16 29.97 -27.91
CA LEU A 221 -2.13 30.75 -28.70
C LEU A 221 -1.71 30.74 -30.18
N PRO A 222 -2.60 30.45 -31.14
CA PRO A 222 -2.32 30.72 -32.53
C PRO A 222 -2.20 32.24 -32.77
N PRO A 223 -1.21 32.71 -33.56
CA PRO A 223 -0.96 34.15 -33.80
C PRO A 223 -2.14 34.89 -34.44
N GLN A 224 -3.10 34.17 -35.02
CA GLN A 224 -4.30 34.74 -35.66
C GLN A 224 -5.34 35.27 -34.64
N ILE A 225 -5.37 34.74 -33.41
CA ILE A 225 -6.26 35.23 -32.34
C ILE A 225 -5.71 36.53 -31.74
N GLU A 226 -4.38 36.69 -31.69
CA GLU A 226 -3.73 37.92 -31.25
C GLU A 226 -4.12 39.13 -32.14
N LEU A 227 -4.29 38.89 -33.44
CA LEU A 227 -4.72 39.92 -34.40
C LEU A 227 -6.22 40.28 -34.27
N MET A 228 -7.10 39.31 -34.00
CA MET A 228 -8.54 39.57 -33.80
C MET A 228 -8.79 40.37 -32.51
N VAL A 229 -8.10 40.03 -31.43
CA VAL A 229 -8.23 40.74 -30.14
C VAL A 229 -7.71 42.18 -30.24
N LEU A 230 -6.70 42.44 -31.07
CA LEU A 230 -6.18 43.80 -31.31
C LEU A 230 -7.04 44.63 -32.27
N THR A 231 -7.80 44.01 -33.18
CA THR A 231 -8.59 44.73 -34.19
C THR A 231 -9.91 45.26 -33.61
N GLU A 232 -10.56 44.54 -32.70
CA GLU A 232 -11.74 45.05 -31.97
C GLU A 232 -11.37 46.07 -30.87
N TYR A 233 -10.12 46.06 -30.39
CA TYR A 233 -9.63 46.97 -29.34
C TYR A 233 -9.50 48.44 -29.80
N LYS A 234 -9.41 48.70 -31.10
CA LYS A 234 -9.34 50.08 -31.64
C LYS A 234 -10.71 50.79 -31.67
N ALA A 235 -11.82 50.09 -31.47
CA ALA A 235 -13.17 50.67 -31.55
C ALA A 235 -13.74 51.16 -30.21
N MET A 236 -13.18 50.77 -29.06
CA MET A 236 -13.67 51.17 -27.73
C MET A 236 -12.67 52.07 -27.00
N ARG A 237 -12.65 53.35 -27.38
CA ARG A 237 -12.11 54.40 -26.51
C ARG A 237 -13.22 54.92 -25.61
N THR A 238 -12.95 54.80 -24.31
CA THR A 238 -13.41 55.60 -23.16
C THR A 238 -14.13 54.75 -22.12
N THR A 239 -13.53 54.74 -20.93
CA THR A 239 -14.04 54.24 -19.65
C THR A 239 -13.67 52.79 -19.29
N VAL A 240 -13.23 52.66 -18.03
CA VAL A 240 -13.13 51.46 -17.19
C VAL A 240 -11.78 50.70 -17.16
N ARG A 241 -10.85 51.25 -16.36
CA ARG A 241 -9.64 50.55 -15.84
C ARG A 241 -9.96 49.29 -15.00
N ILE A 242 -11.16 49.18 -14.45
CA ILE A 242 -11.61 48.07 -13.57
C ILE A 242 -12.12 46.84 -14.38
N ILE A 243 -12.56 47.04 -15.61
CA ILE A 243 -12.96 45.97 -16.53
C ILE A 243 -11.72 45.31 -17.15
N ARG A 244 -10.58 46.01 -17.19
CA ARG A 244 -9.31 45.49 -17.72
C ARG A 244 -8.80 44.27 -16.93
N LEU A 245 -8.96 44.24 -15.60
CA LEU A 245 -8.57 43.09 -14.78
C LEU A 245 -9.59 41.95 -14.85
N LYS A 246 -10.89 42.26 -14.92
CA LYS A 246 -11.93 41.25 -15.07
C LYS A 246 -11.97 40.63 -16.47
N ILE A 247 -11.71 41.39 -17.53
CA ILE A 247 -11.66 40.86 -18.91
C ILE A 247 -10.32 40.20 -19.20
N HIS A 248 -9.19 40.65 -18.65
CA HIS A 248 -7.95 39.86 -18.75
C HIS A 248 -8.12 38.51 -18.03
N TRP A 249 -8.80 38.48 -16.88
CA TRP A 249 -9.18 37.23 -16.19
C TRP A 249 -10.27 36.43 -16.93
N PHE A 250 -11.21 37.07 -17.62
CA PHE A 250 -12.30 36.43 -18.39
C PHE A 250 -11.83 35.89 -19.74
N CYS A 251 -10.91 36.58 -20.42
CA CYS A 251 -10.24 36.11 -21.64
C CYS A 251 -9.26 34.98 -21.32
N HIS A 252 -8.57 35.03 -20.17
CA HIS A 252 -7.74 33.92 -19.69
C HIS A 252 -8.57 32.68 -19.30
N LYS A 253 -9.88 32.85 -19.02
CA LYS A 253 -10.86 31.75 -18.84
C LYS A 253 -11.47 31.24 -20.14
N LEU A 254 -11.28 31.92 -21.28
CA LEU A 254 -11.90 31.59 -22.58
C LEU A 254 -10.88 31.20 -23.67
N THR A 255 -9.60 31.11 -23.32
CA THR A 255 -8.58 30.56 -24.23
C THR A 255 -8.56 29.04 -24.13
N LYS A 256 -9.29 28.46 -25.10
CA LYS A 256 -9.34 27.06 -25.50
C LYS A 256 -7.94 26.45 -25.57
N ALA A 257 -7.89 25.18 -25.21
CA ALA A 257 -6.78 24.57 -24.53
C ALA A 257 -6.06 23.52 -25.44
N PRO A 258 -5.12 22.71 -24.93
CA PRO A 258 -3.86 22.25 -25.59
C PRO A 258 -3.96 21.13 -26.62
N LEU A 259 -5.13 20.55 -26.89
CA LEU A 259 -5.23 19.32 -27.72
C LEU A 259 -5.20 19.59 -29.24
N LEU A 260 -4.51 20.65 -29.66
CA LEU A 260 -4.30 20.98 -31.06
C LEU A 260 -2.80 21.22 -31.25
N ASP A 261 -2.05 20.13 -31.38
CA ASP A 261 -0.71 20.21 -31.93
C ASP A 261 -0.74 20.89 -33.30
N HIS A 262 0.37 21.51 -33.69
CA HIS A 262 0.43 22.28 -34.93
C HIS A 262 0.14 21.47 -36.21
N LYS A 263 0.25 20.13 -36.15
CA LYS A 263 -0.06 19.23 -37.27
C LYS A 263 -1.51 18.73 -37.26
N GLY A 264 -2.27 19.01 -36.19
CA GLY A 264 -3.63 18.55 -36.00
C GLY A 264 -3.75 17.03 -35.84
N LEU A 265 -2.69 16.34 -35.43
CA LEU A 265 -2.70 14.87 -35.27
C LEU A 265 -3.55 14.44 -34.09
N THR A 266 -3.50 15.16 -32.97
CA THR A 266 -4.34 14.95 -31.79
C THR A 266 -5.82 15.14 -32.14
N HIS A 267 -6.13 16.11 -32.99
CA HIS A 267 -7.49 16.30 -33.50
C HIS A 267 -7.97 15.11 -34.33
N GLN A 268 -7.11 14.61 -35.23
CA GLN A 268 -7.41 13.44 -36.05
C GLN A 268 -7.57 12.19 -35.17
N PHE A 269 -6.73 12.00 -34.17
CA PHE A 269 -6.80 10.90 -33.21
C PHE A 269 -8.14 10.91 -32.44
N ILE A 270 -8.58 12.06 -31.94
CA ILE A 270 -9.87 12.14 -31.24
C ILE A 270 -11.06 11.90 -32.19
N LEU A 271 -11.04 12.43 -33.42
CA LEU A 271 -12.09 12.15 -34.40
C LEU A 271 -12.10 10.70 -34.88
N ASN A 272 -10.94 10.05 -34.93
CA ASN A 272 -10.82 8.63 -35.27
C ASN A 272 -11.67 7.76 -34.34
N GLY A 273 -11.84 8.12 -33.07
CA GLY A 273 -12.74 7.38 -32.17
C GLY A 273 -14.20 7.32 -32.65
N LEU A 274 -14.68 8.37 -33.32
CA LEU A 274 -16.01 8.39 -33.92
C LEU A 274 -16.08 7.55 -35.20
N GLU A 275 -15.00 7.54 -35.99
CA GLU A 275 -14.86 6.67 -37.16
C GLU A 275 -14.83 5.20 -36.75
N ASN A 276 -14.07 4.87 -35.72
CA ASN A 276 -14.01 3.53 -35.15
C ASN A 276 -15.39 3.10 -34.61
N ALA A 277 -16.11 4.00 -33.93
CA ALA A 277 -17.48 3.71 -33.53
C ALA A 277 -18.38 3.37 -34.74
N ASN A 278 -18.29 4.12 -35.85
CA ASN A 278 -19.02 3.78 -37.08
C ASN A 278 -18.66 2.39 -37.60
N SER A 279 -17.37 2.06 -37.62
CA SER A 279 -16.88 0.72 -38.02
C SER A 279 -17.43 -0.38 -37.12
N LEU A 280 -17.41 -0.18 -35.81
CA LEU A 280 -17.97 -1.11 -34.83
C LEU A 280 -19.46 -1.33 -35.12
N PHE A 281 -20.27 -0.28 -35.28
CA PHE A 281 -21.70 -0.41 -35.53
C PHE A 281 -22.04 -0.93 -36.94
N GLY A 282 -21.12 -0.84 -37.90
CA GLY A 282 -21.32 -1.24 -39.29
C GLY A 282 -22.18 -0.26 -40.10
N TYR A 283 -22.43 0.94 -39.58
CA TYR A 283 -23.14 2.03 -40.26
C TYR A 283 -22.72 3.39 -39.68
N GLU A 284 -23.03 4.48 -40.38
CA GLU A 284 -22.70 5.84 -39.93
C GLU A 284 -23.59 6.25 -38.75
N VAL A 285 -23.05 6.12 -37.54
CA VAL A 285 -23.64 6.60 -36.28
C VAL A 285 -23.25 8.06 -36.02
N PHE A 286 -22.03 8.42 -36.42
CA PHE A 286 -21.46 9.76 -36.32
C PHE A 286 -21.08 10.27 -37.72
N HIS A 287 -21.77 11.30 -38.20
CA HIS A 287 -21.37 11.98 -39.43
C HIS A 287 -20.18 12.92 -39.14
N ILE A 288 -18.95 12.42 -39.28
CA ILE A 288 -17.71 13.07 -38.81
C ILE A 288 -17.57 14.56 -39.14
N PRO A 289 -17.92 15.07 -40.35
CA PRO A 289 -17.84 16.50 -40.66
C PRO A 289 -18.67 17.41 -39.75
N ASP A 290 -19.67 16.86 -39.07
CA ASP A 290 -20.49 17.59 -38.11
C ASP A 290 -19.86 17.68 -36.72
N TRP A 291 -18.71 17.06 -36.47
CA TRP A 291 -18.11 16.99 -35.14
C TRP A 291 -16.83 17.82 -35.03
N LYS A 292 -16.62 18.42 -33.86
CA LYS A 292 -15.40 19.15 -33.51
C LYS A 292 -14.81 18.61 -32.22
N VAL A 293 -13.48 18.58 -32.17
CA VAL A 293 -12.71 18.28 -30.97
C VAL A 293 -12.52 19.54 -30.15
N ILE A 294 -12.69 19.41 -28.84
CA ILE A 294 -12.45 20.46 -27.85
C ILE A 294 -11.48 19.91 -26.81
N GLY A 295 -10.32 20.53 -26.72
CA GLY A 295 -9.34 20.26 -25.69
C GLY A 295 -9.42 21.21 -24.51
N GLU A 296 -9.19 20.65 -23.32
CA GLU A 296 -9.27 21.34 -22.03
C GLU A 296 -8.13 20.88 -21.13
N TYR A 297 -7.46 21.83 -20.48
CA TYR A 297 -6.68 21.55 -19.27
C TYR A 297 -7.42 22.16 -18.08
N VAL A 298 -7.70 21.34 -17.07
CA VAL A 298 -8.27 21.80 -15.81
C VAL A 298 -7.20 21.72 -14.75
N TYR A 299 -7.04 22.78 -13.97
CA TYR A 299 -6.25 22.76 -12.75
C TYR A 299 -7.19 22.94 -11.57
N ASP A 300 -7.30 21.91 -10.74
CA ASP A 300 -8.10 21.88 -9.52
C ASP A 300 -7.33 21.28 -8.35
N GLU A 301 -7.99 21.12 -7.21
CA GLU A 301 -7.39 20.59 -5.97
C GLU A 301 -6.78 19.19 -6.14
N ASP A 302 -7.21 18.47 -7.19
CA ASP A 302 -6.71 17.15 -7.53
C ASP A 302 -5.40 17.19 -8.33
N GLY A 303 -4.76 18.34 -8.57
CA GLY A 303 -3.45 18.40 -9.23
C GLY A 303 -3.51 18.45 -10.76
N GLY A 304 -4.70 18.62 -11.32
CA GLY A 304 -4.92 18.94 -12.73
C GLY A 304 -5.14 17.75 -13.65
N ARG A 305 -5.68 18.03 -14.84
CA ARG A 305 -6.01 17.01 -15.85
C ARG A 305 -6.13 17.61 -17.25
N HIS A 306 -5.80 16.79 -18.24
CA HIS A 306 -6.25 17.00 -19.62
C HIS A 306 -7.60 16.31 -19.82
N GLN A 307 -8.45 16.91 -20.65
CA GLN A 307 -9.71 16.32 -21.09
C GLN A 307 -9.98 16.69 -22.55
N ALA A 308 -10.44 15.70 -23.32
CA ALA A 308 -10.91 15.90 -24.68
C ALA A 308 -12.40 15.61 -24.79
N PHE A 309 -13.06 16.40 -25.63
CA PHE A 309 -14.48 16.28 -25.90
C PHE A 309 -14.71 16.33 -27.41
N VAL A 310 -15.75 15.64 -27.85
CA VAL A 310 -16.34 15.83 -29.17
C VAL A 310 -17.68 16.56 -29.01
N ALA A 311 -17.96 17.50 -29.90
CA ALA A 311 -19.21 18.25 -29.89
C ALA A 311 -19.74 18.46 -31.32
N PRO A 312 -21.03 18.25 -31.57
CA PRO A 312 -21.57 18.43 -32.90
C PRO A 312 -21.80 19.92 -33.18
N ILE A 313 -21.53 20.39 -34.40
CA ILE A 313 -21.70 21.79 -34.81
C ILE A 313 -23.16 22.18 -35.05
N ARG A 314 -24.03 21.18 -35.21
CA ARG A 314 -25.47 21.28 -35.37
C ARG A 314 -26.15 20.19 -34.57
N GLU A 315 -27.44 20.34 -34.32
CA GLU A 315 -28.21 19.28 -33.69
C GLU A 315 -28.19 18.01 -34.55
N THR A 316 -27.99 16.86 -33.91
CA THR A 316 -27.88 15.57 -34.58
C THR A 316 -28.50 14.45 -33.74
N VAL A 317 -28.67 13.27 -34.33
CA VAL A 317 -29.18 12.07 -33.65
C VAL A 317 -28.12 10.99 -33.69
N VAL A 318 -27.69 10.52 -32.52
CA VAL A 318 -26.71 9.45 -32.36
C VAL A 318 -27.37 8.32 -31.58
N LEU A 319 -27.42 7.12 -32.17
CA LEU A 319 -28.01 5.92 -31.54
C LEU A 319 -29.42 6.14 -30.97
N GLY A 320 -30.24 6.97 -31.64
CA GLY A 320 -31.60 7.30 -31.21
C GLY A 320 -31.71 8.42 -30.16
N HIS A 321 -30.58 8.99 -29.71
CA HIS A 321 -30.55 10.12 -28.80
C HIS A 321 -30.30 11.42 -29.55
N GLN A 322 -31.14 12.44 -29.29
CA GLN A 322 -30.94 13.80 -29.80
C GLN A 322 -29.81 14.48 -29.03
N ILE A 323 -28.81 14.97 -29.76
CA ILE A 323 -27.64 15.66 -29.23
C ILE A 323 -27.68 17.10 -29.72
N LYS A 324 -27.67 18.04 -28.77
CA LYS A 324 -27.79 19.47 -29.09
C LYS A 324 -26.52 19.97 -29.76
N ALA A 325 -26.66 20.99 -30.61
CA ALA A 325 -25.50 21.70 -31.14
C ALA A 325 -24.60 22.20 -29.99
N PHE A 326 -23.30 21.95 -30.12
CA PHE A 326 -22.24 22.28 -29.17
C PHE A 326 -22.31 21.55 -27.82
N GLU A 327 -23.17 20.54 -27.67
CA GLU A 327 -23.16 19.66 -26.50
C GLU A 327 -21.83 18.91 -26.43
N ARG A 328 -21.15 18.97 -25.29
CA ARG A 328 -19.83 18.36 -25.09
C ARG A 328 -19.99 16.92 -24.64
N ILE A 329 -19.43 15.99 -25.40
CA ILE A 329 -19.35 14.57 -25.05
C ILE A 329 -17.90 14.26 -24.74
N LYS A 330 -17.61 13.88 -23.50
CA LYS A 330 -16.24 13.58 -23.08
C LYS A 330 -15.80 12.24 -23.67
N ILE A 331 -14.62 12.18 -24.27
CA ILE A 331 -14.08 10.95 -24.88
C ILE A 331 -12.74 10.52 -24.28
N GLU A 332 -11.99 11.46 -23.69
CA GLU A 332 -10.68 11.18 -23.10
C GLU A 332 -10.41 12.10 -21.91
N GLN A 333 -9.63 11.57 -20.97
CA GLN A 333 -9.04 12.34 -19.88
C GLN A 333 -7.65 11.79 -19.56
N SER A 334 -6.81 12.64 -19.00
CA SER A 334 -5.52 12.27 -18.43
C SER A 334 -5.28 13.07 -17.16
N LEU A 335 -5.58 12.47 -16.00
CA LEU A 335 -5.31 13.01 -14.68
C LEU A 335 -3.81 13.11 -14.43
N LYS A 336 -3.42 14.18 -13.74
CA LYS A 336 -2.05 14.42 -13.30
C LYS A 336 -1.93 14.14 -11.81
N TYR A 337 -0.75 13.73 -11.37
CA TYR A 337 -0.53 13.31 -10.00
C TYR A 337 0.66 14.06 -9.42
N SER A 338 0.40 14.96 -8.48
CA SER A 338 1.44 15.52 -7.64
C SER A 338 2.12 14.42 -6.82
N SER A 339 3.28 14.69 -6.23
CA SER A 339 3.95 13.71 -5.34
C SER A 339 3.04 13.22 -4.21
N SER A 340 2.18 14.07 -3.64
CA SER A 340 1.21 13.65 -2.62
C SER A 340 0.05 12.86 -3.23
N GLY A 341 -0.39 13.19 -4.45
CA GLY A 341 -1.38 12.44 -5.19
C GLY A 341 -0.92 11.01 -5.51
N SER A 342 0.32 10.84 -5.93
CA SER A 342 0.91 9.51 -6.19
C SER A 342 0.98 8.66 -4.92
N ILE A 343 1.46 9.23 -3.80
CA ILE A 343 1.51 8.52 -2.50
C ILE A 343 0.11 8.04 -2.08
N LYS A 344 -0.91 8.90 -2.22
CA LYS A 344 -2.31 8.50 -1.94
C LYS A 344 -2.77 7.37 -2.85
N LEU A 345 -2.43 7.42 -4.14
CA LEU A 345 -2.77 6.37 -5.11
C LEU A 345 -2.13 5.03 -4.72
N TRP A 346 -0.83 5.01 -4.41
CA TRP A 346 -0.12 3.79 -4.02
C TRP A 346 -0.73 3.17 -2.76
N LYS A 347 -0.98 4.00 -1.74
CA LYS A 347 -1.58 3.58 -0.48
C LYS A 347 -3.00 3.03 -0.66
N ALA A 348 -3.81 3.67 -1.50
CA ALA A 348 -5.15 3.18 -1.84
C ALA A 348 -5.11 1.84 -2.58
N ALA A 349 -4.04 1.58 -3.36
CA ALA A 349 -3.80 0.31 -4.05
C ALA A 349 -3.19 -0.80 -3.16
N GLY A 350 -2.85 -0.51 -1.89
CA GLY A 350 -2.12 -1.45 -1.02
C GLY A 350 -0.67 -1.69 -1.46
N LEU A 351 -0.07 -0.69 -2.11
CA LEU A 351 1.29 -0.72 -2.63
C LEU A 351 2.15 0.33 -1.95
N VAL A 352 3.46 0.07 -1.90
CA VAL A 352 4.48 0.99 -1.40
C VAL A 352 5.48 1.32 -2.51
N GLU A 353 5.91 2.57 -2.56
CA GLU A 353 6.96 3.02 -3.48
C GLU A 353 8.32 2.56 -2.94
N ALA A 354 8.96 1.65 -3.66
CA ALA A 354 10.30 1.16 -3.32
C ALA A 354 11.39 2.07 -3.90
N HIS A 355 11.21 2.53 -5.13
CA HIS A 355 12.16 3.39 -5.84
C HIS A 355 11.41 4.38 -6.73
N ARG A 356 12.05 5.50 -7.05
CA ARG A 356 11.51 6.52 -7.93
C ARG A 356 12.63 7.18 -8.73
N TRP A 357 12.44 7.29 -10.04
CA TRP A 357 13.32 7.98 -10.96
C TRP A 357 12.56 9.11 -11.62
N THR A 358 13.09 10.33 -11.60
CA THR A 358 12.35 11.51 -12.07
C THR A 358 13.16 12.36 -13.04
N LEU A 359 12.43 13.10 -13.87
CA LEU A 359 12.96 14.22 -14.63
C LEU A 359 12.41 15.51 -14.02
N GLY A 360 13.20 16.12 -13.14
CA GLY A 360 12.73 17.22 -12.30
C GLY A 360 11.53 16.80 -11.45
N ASP A 361 10.57 17.72 -11.30
CA ASP A 361 9.30 17.46 -10.61
C ASP A 361 8.16 17.13 -11.60
N GLU A 362 8.42 17.15 -12.91
CA GLU A 362 7.37 17.07 -13.95
C GLU A 362 6.95 15.63 -14.27
N TYR A 363 7.90 14.68 -14.26
CA TYR A 363 7.64 13.29 -14.62
C TYR A 363 8.42 12.31 -13.73
N GLY A 364 7.80 11.19 -13.36
CA GLY A 364 8.44 10.13 -12.59
C GLY A 364 8.06 8.72 -13.05
N ILE A 365 9.02 7.80 -13.00
CA ILE A 365 8.79 6.35 -13.04
C ILE A 365 8.93 5.84 -11.61
N HIS A 366 7.92 5.14 -11.12
CA HIS A 366 7.81 4.69 -9.75
C HIS A 366 7.85 3.16 -9.71
N MET A 367 8.77 2.58 -8.96
CA MET A 367 8.77 1.14 -8.66
C MET A 367 7.92 0.90 -7.43
N LEU A 368 6.79 0.25 -7.63
CA LEU A 368 5.87 -0.15 -6.58
C LEU A 368 6.10 -1.61 -6.22
N ARG A 369 5.89 -1.92 -4.95
CA ARG A 369 5.86 -3.28 -4.43
C ARG A 369 4.62 -3.47 -3.58
N LYS A 370 4.22 -4.72 -3.40
CA LYS A 370 3.19 -5.06 -2.42
C LYS A 370 3.68 -4.61 -1.05
N GLU A 371 2.80 -3.93 -0.31
CA GLU A 371 3.02 -3.61 1.09
C GLU A 371 3.31 -4.93 1.84
N SER A 372 4.58 -5.12 2.23
CA SER A 372 5.02 -6.34 2.90
C SER A 372 5.13 -6.07 4.40
N LEU A 373 4.36 -6.84 5.18
CA LEU A 373 4.51 -6.93 6.63
C LEU A 373 5.55 -7.99 6.97
N ASP A 374 6.73 -7.89 6.36
CA ASP A 374 7.80 -8.86 6.57
C ASP A 374 8.46 -8.58 7.92
N PHE A 375 7.91 -9.19 8.98
CA PHE A 375 8.59 -9.34 10.26
C PHE A 375 9.23 -10.73 10.28
N PRO A 376 10.53 -10.87 9.98
CA PRO A 376 11.16 -12.17 10.00
C PRO A 376 11.11 -12.74 11.42
N LEU A 377 10.91 -14.05 11.53
CA LEU A 377 10.82 -14.72 12.85
C LEU A 377 12.18 -15.09 13.43
N HIS A 378 13.26 -14.93 12.66
CA HIS A 378 14.61 -15.29 13.07
C HIS A 378 15.38 -14.04 13.52
N PRO A 379 15.96 -14.03 14.74
CA PRO A 379 16.74 -12.89 15.25
C PRO A 379 17.89 -12.48 14.33
N SER A 380 18.51 -13.45 13.65
CA SER A 380 19.57 -13.19 12.67
C SER A 380 19.14 -12.35 11.46
N LEU A 381 17.83 -12.11 11.30
CA LEU A 381 17.26 -11.30 10.23
C LEU A 381 16.68 -9.99 10.78
N TYR A 382 15.83 -10.02 11.82
CA TYR A 382 15.20 -8.80 12.35
C TYR A 382 16.10 -7.98 13.30
N ALA A 383 17.16 -8.59 13.83
CA ALA A 383 18.13 -7.95 14.72
C ALA A 383 19.57 -8.14 14.19
N ALA A 384 19.72 -8.19 12.86
CA ALA A 384 21.02 -8.40 12.20
C ALA A 384 21.99 -7.21 12.41
N HIS A 385 21.44 -6.02 12.65
CA HIS A 385 22.19 -4.76 12.75
C HIS A 385 21.83 -4.00 14.03
N ALA A 386 22.72 -3.12 14.45
CA ALA A 386 22.57 -2.29 15.65
C ALA A 386 21.66 -1.07 15.44
N LEU A 387 21.05 -0.90 14.27
CA LEU A 387 20.10 0.16 13.93
C LEU A 387 18.95 -0.42 13.09
N PRO A 388 17.68 -0.03 13.28
CA PRO A 388 16.61 -0.41 12.38
C PRO A 388 16.86 0.21 11.01
N SER A 389 16.72 -0.58 9.95
CA SER A 389 16.86 -0.10 8.57
C SER A 389 15.63 0.71 8.14
N VAL A 390 15.76 1.43 7.01
CA VAL A 390 14.60 2.09 6.37
C VAL A 390 13.52 1.09 5.99
N HIS A 391 13.90 -0.15 5.66
CA HIS A 391 12.96 -1.21 5.36
C HIS A 391 12.14 -1.60 6.60
N ASP A 392 12.80 -1.77 7.75
CA ASP A 392 12.14 -2.10 9.02
C ASP A 392 11.12 -1.03 9.41
N TRP A 393 11.49 0.26 9.27
CA TRP A 393 10.56 1.38 9.50
C TRP A 393 9.36 1.34 8.55
N THR A 394 9.58 1.07 7.28
CA THR A 394 8.50 0.99 6.29
C THR A 394 7.54 -0.15 6.62
N ALA A 395 8.05 -1.31 7.03
CA ALA A 395 7.24 -2.46 7.46
C ALA A 395 6.46 -2.15 8.75
N LEU A 396 7.09 -1.47 9.71
CA LEU A 396 6.45 -1.03 10.95
C LEU A 396 5.31 -0.03 10.66
N TRP A 397 5.54 0.95 9.79
CA TRP A 397 4.53 1.93 9.42
C TRP A 397 3.35 1.30 8.67
N ALA A 398 3.60 0.32 7.81
CA ALA A 398 2.54 -0.47 7.18
C ALA A 398 1.69 -1.21 8.22
N ALA A 399 2.35 -1.85 9.20
CA ALA A 399 1.66 -2.54 10.30
C ALA A 399 0.82 -1.55 11.15
N TRP A 400 1.41 -0.40 11.49
CA TRP A 400 0.76 0.68 12.22
C TRP A 400 -0.51 1.16 11.50
N GLU A 401 -0.42 1.38 10.19
CA GLU A 401 -1.55 1.85 9.38
C GLU A 401 -2.66 0.80 9.27
N ILE A 402 -2.32 -0.48 9.12
CA ILE A 402 -3.32 -1.55 9.12
C ILE A 402 -4.08 -1.58 10.43
N VAL A 403 -3.36 -1.57 11.55
CA VAL A 403 -3.95 -1.64 12.89
C VAL A 403 -4.79 -0.40 13.17
N THR A 404 -4.28 0.79 12.89
CA THR A 404 -4.93 2.04 13.31
C THR A 404 -5.97 2.60 12.35
N ARG A 405 -5.94 2.22 11.06
CA ARG A 405 -6.79 2.82 10.03
C ARG A 405 -7.63 1.84 9.23
N ARG A 406 -7.21 0.57 9.16
CA ARG A 406 -7.94 -0.46 8.39
C ARG A 406 -8.69 -1.44 9.28
N MET A 407 -8.17 -1.74 10.47
CA MET A 407 -8.86 -2.54 11.50
C MET A 407 -9.76 -1.70 12.42
N LEU A 408 -9.57 -0.37 12.41
CA LEU A 408 -10.38 0.60 13.15
C LEU A 408 -10.75 1.76 12.22
N PRO A 409 -12.03 1.88 11.80
CA PRO A 409 -12.47 2.98 10.94
C PRO A 409 -12.31 4.36 11.60
N ASP A 410 -12.11 5.40 10.79
CA ASP A 410 -11.90 6.78 11.26
C ASP A 410 -13.01 7.26 12.22
N GLN A 411 -14.26 6.88 11.96
CA GLN A 411 -15.41 7.26 12.79
C GLN A 411 -15.33 6.72 14.24
N ASP A 412 -14.53 5.68 14.46
CA ASP A 412 -14.39 4.97 15.74
C ASP A 412 -13.07 5.34 16.45
N LEU A 413 -12.26 6.24 15.89
CA LEU A 413 -11.00 6.69 16.52
C LEU A 413 -11.24 7.41 17.86
N HIS A 414 -12.42 7.97 18.08
CA HIS A 414 -12.79 8.59 19.36
C HIS A 414 -13.23 7.58 20.43
N GLU A 415 -13.30 6.29 20.09
CA GLU A 415 -13.64 5.26 21.06
C GLU A 415 -12.56 5.07 22.11
N LYS A 416 -13.01 4.65 23.29
CA LYS A 416 -12.18 4.25 24.42
C LYS A 416 -12.59 2.84 24.87
N PRO A 417 -12.16 1.79 24.14
CA PRO A 417 -12.57 0.40 24.42
C PRO A 417 -12.24 -0.07 25.84
N ILE A 418 -11.16 0.47 26.42
CA ILE A 418 -10.74 0.20 27.79
C ILE A 418 -10.78 1.50 28.61
N LYS A 419 -11.55 1.50 29.71
CA LYS A 419 -11.80 2.70 30.54
C LYS A 419 -10.54 3.37 31.09
N LEU A 420 -9.47 2.61 31.33
CA LEU A 420 -8.19 3.14 31.84
C LEU A 420 -7.24 3.61 30.73
N ARG A 421 -7.60 3.48 29.45
CA ARG A 421 -6.75 3.89 28.31
C ARG A 421 -7.21 5.19 27.68
N ASN A 422 -6.38 5.79 26.83
CA ASN A 422 -6.79 6.94 26.02
C ASN A 422 -7.71 6.52 24.86
N ALA A 423 -8.38 7.49 24.25
CA ALA A 423 -9.11 7.27 23.00
C ALA A 423 -8.13 6.85 21.89
N CYS A 424 -8.56 6.03 20.93
CA CYS A 424 -7.67 5.52 19.88
C CYS A 424 -6.96 6.63 19.06
N VAL A 425 -7.61 7.78 18.86
CA VAL A 425 -7.04 8.97 18.19
C VAL A 425 -5.79 9.51 18.88
N PHE A 426 -5.66 9.35 20.21
CA PHE A 426 -4.48 9.78 20.96
C PHE A 426 -3.22 9.12 20.41
N TYR A 427 -3.29 7.82 20.12
CA TYR A 427 -2.13 7.03 19.69
C TYR A 427 -1.61 7.48 18.32
N LEU A 428 -2.49 8.00 17.44
CA LEU A 428 -2.09 8.57 16.15
C LEU A 428 -1.18 9.80 16.29
N GLY A 429 -1.37 10.61 17.33
CA GLY A 429 -0.51 11.76 17.62
C GLY A 429 0.66 11.42 18.55
N HIS A 430 0.43 10.55 19.53
CA HIS A 430 1.41 10.12 20.52
C HIS A 430 2.67 9.53 19.90
N ILE A 431 2.53 8.62 18.95
CA ILE A 431 3.67 7.95 18.32
C ILE A 431 4.60 8.90 17.58
N PRO A 432 4.13 9.70 16.60
CA PRO A 432 5.01 10.65 15.93
C PRO A 432 5.55 11.71 16.90
N THR A 433 4.76 12.16 17.90
CA THR A 433 5.25 13.12 18.90
C THR A 433 6.36 12.56 19.76
N PHE A 434 6.24 11.30 20.22
CA PHE A 434 7.29 10.67 21.01
C PHE A 434 8.60 10.58 20.23
N LEU A 435 8.56 10.09 18.98
CA LEU A 435 9.75 10.03 18.12
C LEU A 435 10.36 11.42 17.88
N ASP A 436 9.54 12.42 17.55
CA ASP A 436 9.99 13.79 17.31
C ASP A 436 10.69 14.40 18.54
N ILE A 437 10.18 14.12 19.75
CA ILE A 437 10.82 14.53 21.02
C ILE A 437 12.21 13.89 21.14
N GLN A 438 12.35 12.59 20.91
CA GLN A 438 13.64 11.90 21.06
C GLN A 438 14.66 12.35 20.00
N LEU A 439 14.22 12.53 18.75
CA LEU A 439 15.07 13.07 17.69
C LEU A 439 15.49 14.51 17.99
N THR A 440 14.59 15.36 18.49
CA THR A 440 14.90 16.74 18.90
C THR A 440 15.96 16.79 19.99
N LYS A 441 15.85 15.95 21.02
CA LYS A 441 16.83 15.87 22.11
C LYS A 441 18.22 15.48 21.63
N THR A 442 18.32 14.54 20.70
CA THR A 442 19.59 13.94 20.28
C THR A 442 20.25 14.65 19.11
N THR A 443 19.47 15.26 18.22
CA THR A 443 19.99 16.04 17.08
C THR A 443 20.20 17.52 17.40
N GLY A 444 19.53 18.04 18.43
CA GLY A 444 19.54 19.46 18.77
C GLY A 444 18.82 20.37 17.77
N THR A 445 18.14 19.81 16.76
CA THR A 445 17.35 20.60 15.81
C THR A 445 15.96 20.91 16.36
N ALA A 446 15.29 21.91 15.79
CA ALA A 446 13.94 22.30 16.22
C ALA A 446 12.91 21.14 16.11
N PRO A 447 11.84 21.15 16.92
CA PRO A 447 10.70 20.25 16.77
C PRO A 447 10.05 20.32 15.39
N THR A 448 9.39 19.24 14.98
CA THR A 448 8.57 19.23 13.79
C THR A 448 7.28 20.01 14.06
N ASP A 449 6.87 20.87 13.14
CA ASP A 449 5.65 21.68 13.30
C ASP A 449 4.37 20.81 13.18
N PRO A 450 3.33 21.01 14.02
CA PRO A 450 3.26 22.01 15.09
C PRO A 450 3.87 21.52 16.41
N ALA A 451 4.78 22.33 16.98
CA ALA A 451 5.41 22.02 18.26
C ALA A 451 4.40 21.94 19.43
N SER A 452 3.21 22.55 19.28
CA SER A 452 2.12 22.46 20.26
C SER A 452 1.58 21.04 20.44
N TYR A 453 1.85 20.11 19.52
CA TYR A 453 1.46 18.71 19.68
C TYR A 453 2.20 18.03 20.83
N TYR A 454 3.37 18.54 21.24
CA TYR A 454 4.06 18.01 22.42
C TYR A 454 3.17 18.10 23.66
N THR A 455 2.52 19.23 23.91
CA THR A 455 1.67 19.39 25.11
C THR A 455 0.41 18.51 25.09
N ILE A 456 0.01 18.03 23.92
CA ILE A 456 -1.19 17.20 23.72
C ILE A 456 -0.84 15.71 23.80
N PHE A 457 0.30 15.32 23.23
CA PHE A 457 0.63 13.93 22.90
C PHE A 457 1.89 13.39 23.60
N GLU A 458 2.63 14.19 24.37
CA GLU A 458 3.89 13.76 25.00
C GLU A 458 3.73 12.67 26.08
N ARG A 459 2.59 12.64 26.80
CA ARG A 459 2.36 11.70 27.91
C ARG A 459 1.05 10.95 27.76
N GLY A 460 1.12 9.63 27.89
CA GLY A 460 -0.04 8.74 27.98
C GLY A 460 -0.62 8.68 29.39
N VAL A 461 -1.73 7.96 29.54
CA VAL A 461 -2.33 7.63 30.84
C VAL A 461 -1.46 6.58 31.53
N ASP A 462 -0.95 6.92 32.71
CA ASP A 462 -0.15 6.06 33.58
C ASP A 462 -0.95 5.74 34.86
N PRO A 463 -1.75 4.66 34.85
CA PRO A 463 -2.55 4.28 36.00
C PRO A 463 -1.64 3.80 37.14
N ASP A 464 -2.03 4.09 38.37
CA ASP A 464 -1.33 3.59 39.55
C ASP A 464 -1.44 2.05 39.59
N VAL A 465 -0.29 1.39 39.72
CA VAL A 465 -0.17 -0.08 39.63
C VAL A 465 -0.83 -0.77 40.82
N ASP A 466 -0.88 -0.12 41.99
CA ASP A 466 -1.46 -0.68 43.20
C ASP A 466 -2.94 -0.30 43.37
N ASN A 467 -3.35 0.85 42.80
CA ASN A 467 -4.73 1.32 42.84
C ASN A 467 -5.23 1.81 41.47
N PRO A 468 -5.98 0.98 40.71
CA PRO A 468 -6.47 1.34 39.39
C PRO A 468 -7.55 2.46 39.37
N GLU A 469 -7.97 2.95 40.54
CA GLU A 469 -8.80 4.17 40.64
C GLU A 469 -7.96 5.46 40.67
N LEU A 470 -6.64 5.36 40.86
CA LEU A 470 -5.69 6.47 40.84
C LEU A 470 -4.90 6.47 39.53
N CYS A 471 -4.56 7.66 39.06
CA CYS A 471 -3.75 7.87 37.87
C CYS A 471 -2.66 8.89 38.20
N HIS A 472 -1.42 8.62 37.82
CA HIS A 472 -0.33 9.58 37.97
C HIS A 472 -0.59 10.83 37.12
N GLN A 473 0.07 11.94 37.47
CA GLN A 473 -0.08 13.21 36.77
C GLN A 473 0.35 13.08 35.30
N HIS A 474 -0.60 13.26 34.38
CA HIS A 474 -0.39 13.23 32.93
C HIS A 474 -0.79 14.57 32.28
N SER A 475 -0.41 14.77 31.02
CA SER A 475 -0.81 15.96 30.25
C SER A 475 -2.33 16.07 30.19
N GLU A 476 -2.86 17.30 30.17
CA GLU A 476 -4.31 17.52 30.13
C GLU A 476 -4.90 16.94 28.84
N ILE A 477 -5.92 16.11 28.98
CA ILE A 477 -6.68 15.61 27.82
C ILE A 477 -7.41 16.82 27.22
N PRO A 478 -7.20 17.14 25.93
CA PRO A 478 -7.83 18.29 25.33
C PRO A 478 -9.35 18.11 25.29
N SER A 479 -10.10 19.22 25.34
CA SER A 479 -11.56 19.18 25.17
C SER A 479 -11.99 18.69 23.79
N GLU A 480 -11.13 18.86 22.79
CA GLU A 480 -11.31 18.39 21.42
C GLU A 480 -9.96 17.94 20.85
N TRP A 481 -9.93 16.80 20.18
CA TRP A 481 -8.72 16.31 19.52
C TRP A 481 -8.44 17.10 18.23
N PRO A 482 -7.16 17.31 17.86
CA PRO A 482 -6.83 17.84 16.54
C PRO A 482 -7.47 16.99 15.43
N HIS A 483 -7.78 17.62 14.29
CA HIS A 483 -8.40 16.90 13.18
C HIS A 483 -7.48 15.77 12.70
N VAL A 484 -8.05 14.59 12.43
CA VAL A 484 -7.28 13.38 12.12
C VAL A 484 -6.32 13.62 10.94
N GLN A 485 -6.75 14.37 9.92
CA GLN A 485 -5.89 14.68 8.77
C GLN A 485 -4.67 15.55 9.14
N ASP A 486 -4.79 16.43 10.14
CA ASP A 486 -3.68 17.26 10.60
C ASP A 486 -2.67 16.42 11.40
N ILE A 487 -3.16 15.48 12.21
CA ILE A 487 -2.33 14.50 12.94
C ILE A 487 -1.56 13.63 11.95
N LEU A 488 -2.22 13.13 10.90
CA LEU A 488 -1.56 12.36 9.85
C LEU A 488 -0.52 13.19 9.10
N ALA A 489 -0.83 14.44 8.75
CA ALA A 489 0.13 15.32 8.09
C ALA A 489 1.36 15.57 8.97
N TYR A 490 1.17 15.71 10.29
CA TYR A 490 2.27 15.77 11.26
C TYR A 490 3.08 14.47 11.29
N GLN A 491 2.42 13.31 11.35
CA GLN A 491 3.06 11.99 11.30
C GLN A 491 3.97 11.88 10.07
N GLU A 492 3.49 12.23 8.89
CA GLU A 492 4.27 12.18 7.65
C GLU A 492 5.49 13.12 7.68
N ARG A 493 5.37 14.30 8.29
CA ARG A 493 6.53 15.20 8.47
C ARG A 493 7.58 14.60 9.41
N VAL A 494 7.18 13.97 10.51
CA VAL A 494 8.10 13.29 11.44
C VAL A 494 8.77 12.09 10.77
N ARG A 495 8.00 11.27 10.02
CA ARG A 495 8.55 10.16 9.22
C ARG A 495 9.56 10.65 8.19
N ALA A 496 9.24 11.72 7.46
CA ALA A 496 10.18 12.32 6.50
C ALA A 496 11.45 12.85 7.18
N ARG A 497 11.34 13.45 8.38
CA ARG A 497 12.50 13.86 9.20
C ARG A 497 13.37 12.65 9.55
N LEU A 498 12.77 11.54 10.01
CA LEU A 498 13.50 10.31 10.31
C LEU A 498 14.23 9.77 9.07
N ILE A 499 13.53 9.59 7.94
CA ILE A 499 14.14 9.10 6.69
C ILE A 499 15.28 10.01 6.23
N SER A 500 15.20 11.31 6.45
CA SER A 500 16.27 12.24 6.07
C SER A 500 17.60 11.97 6.78
N LEU A 501 17.58 11.35 7.97
CA LEU A 501 18.78 10.98 8.73
C LEU A 501 19.57 9.84 8.06
N TYR A 502 18.91 9.00 7.26
CA TYR A 502 19.53 7.87 6.56
C TYR A 502 20.18 8.24 5.23
N LYS A 503 20.03 9.49 4.74
CA LYS A 503 20.47 9.91 3.39
C LYS A 503 21.97 9.74 3.13
N ASN A 504 22.80 9.81 4.16
CA ASN A 504 24.25 9.71 4.06
C ASN A 504 24.79 8.33 4.45
N GLY A 505 23.92 7.31 4.56
CA GLY A 505 24.27 5.96 5.04
C GLY A 505 24.01 5.78 6.53
N GLU A 506 23.71 4.55 6.95
CA GLU A 506 23.40 4.20 8.34
C GLU A 506 24.61 4.43 9.27
N GLU A 507 25.81 4.18 8.75
CA GLU A 507 27.09 4.40 9.41
C GLU A 507 27.37 5.87 9.74
N SER A 508 26.68 6.81 9.09
CA SER A 508 26.82 8.24 9.34
C SER A 508 26.01 8.72 10.54
N ILE A 509 25.10 7.89 11.05
CA ILE A 509 24.20 8.25 12.16
C ILE A 509 24.97 8.15 13.48
N ALA A 510 25.07 9.28 14.18
CA ALA A 510 25.68 9.32 15.50
C ALA A 510 24.96 8.39 16.49
N ARG A 511 25.70 7.65 17.32
CA ARG A 511 25.15 6.64 18.24
C ARG A 511 23.99 7.16 19.09
N GLY A 512 24.09 8.36 19.65
CA GLY A 512 23.00 8.96 20.45
C GLY A 512 21.69 9.12 19.65
N VAL A 513 21.78 9.48 18.36
CA VAL A 513 20.64 9.52 17.46
C VAL A 513 20.14 8.11 17.14
N GLY A 514 21.04 7.16 16.92
CA GLY A 514 20.69 5.74 16.72
C GLY A 514 19.89 5.15 17.90
N ARG A 515 20.23 5.51 19.14
CA ARG A 515 19.46 5.15 20.34
C ARG A 515 18.06 5.75 20.34
N ALA A 516 17.92 7.02 19.95
CA ALA A 516 16.60 7.65 19.82
C ALA A 516 15.74 7.00 18.73
N ILE A 517 16.36 6.55 17.64
CA ILE A 517 15.70 5.79 16.58
C ILE A 517 15.17 4.47 17.14
N TRP A 518 16.00 3.67 17.83
CA TRP A 518 15.55 2.43 18.47
C TRP A 518 14.44 2.64 19.49
N LEU A 519 14.62 3.65 20.35
CA LEU A 519 13.62 4.01 21.36
C LEU A 519 12.28 4.34 20.71
N GLY A 520 12.28 5.08 19.60
CA GLY A 520 11.06 5.37 18.84
C GLY A 520 10.48 4.13 18.15
N PHE A 521 11.34 3.29 17.57
CA PHE A 521 10.96 2.08 16.82
C PHE A 521 10.25 1.07 17.72
N GLU A 522 10.89 0.68 18.83
CA GLU A 522 10.29 -0.27 19.77
C GLU A 522 9.07 0.30 20.48
N HIS A 523 9.07 1.60 20.80
CA HIS A 523 7.90 2.24 21.38
C HIS A 523 6.68 2.17 20.45
N GLU A 524 6.84 2.40 19.15
CA GLU A 524 5.75 2.23 18.18
C GLU A 524 5.27 0.76 18.11
N ILE A 525 6.17 -0.22 18.18
CA ILE A 525 5.81 -1.65 18.26
C ILE A 525 5.01 -1.97 19.54
N MET A 526 5.43 -1.48 20.70
CA MET A 526 4.73 -1.67 21.98
C MET A 526 3.31 -1.09 21.94
N HIS A 527 3.11 0.02 21.23
CA HIS A 527 1.78 0.60 21.04
C HIS A 527 0.94 -0.16 20.02
N ILE A 528 1.53 -0.83 19.03
CA ILE A 528 0.79 -1.79 18.18
C ILE A 528 0.21 -2.91 19.05
N GLU A 529 1.02 -3.50 19.94
CA GLU A 529 0.54 -4.53 20.86
C GLU A 529 -0.59 -4.01 21.76
N THR A 530 -0.42 -2.81 22.33
CA THR A 530 -1.42 -2.16 23.18
C THR A 530 -2.74 -1.92 22.43
N LEU A 531 -2.67 -1.42 21.20
CA LEU A 531 -3.84 -1.14 20.38
C LEU A 531 -4.56 -2.42 19.95
N LEU A 532 -3.83 -3.47 19.56
CA LEU A 532 -4.41 -4.78 19.26
C LEU A 532 -5.15 -5.35 20.48
N TYR A 533 -4.59 -5.19 21.68
CA TYR A 533 -5.27 -5.58 22.91
C TYR A 533 -6.55 -4.79 23.17
N MET A 534 -6.52 -3.46 22.98
CA MET A 534 -7.71 -2.61 23.07
C MET A 534 -8.78 -3.02 22.06
N MET A 535 -8.38 -3.33 20.84
CA MET A 535 -9.26 -3.77 19.75
C MET A 535 -9.95 -5.10 20.05
N LEU A 536 -9.26 -6.07 20.66
CA LEU A 536 -9.89 -7.33 21.08
C LEU A 536 -11.09 -7.14 22.03
N GLN A 537 -11.16 -5.99 22.72
CA GLN A 537 -12.27 -5.63 23.61
C GLN A 537 -13.40 -4.87 22.91
N SER A 538 -13.16 -4.30 21.72
CA SER A 538 -14.18 -3.59 20.94
C SER A 538 -14.96 -4.54 20.04
N SER A 539 -16.28 -4.36 19.96
CA SER A 539 -17.13 -5.06 18.99
C SER A 539 -17.06 -4.48 17.58
N LYS A 540 -16.38 -3.33 17.40
CA LYS A 540 -16.25 -2.63 16.13
C LYS A 540 -14.96 -2.93 15.37
N THR A 541 -14.05 -3.69 15.97
CA THR A 541 -12.81 -4.08 15.32
C THR A 541 -13.08 -4.90 14.06
N LEU A 542 -12.52 -4.43 12.96
CA LEU A 542 -12.53 -5.14 11.69
C LEU A 542 -11.34 -6.12 11.64
N PRO A 543 -11.51 -7.27 10.97
CA PRO A 543 -10.38 -8.18 10.74
C PRO A 543 -9.30 -7.50 9.88
N PRO A 544 -8.05 -7.97 9.93
CA PRO A 544 -7.00 -7.50 9.05
C PRO A 544 -7.45 -7.55 7.57
N PRO A 545 -7.29 -6.46 6.82
CA PRO A 545 -7.76 -6.37 5.44
C PRO A 545 -6.98 -7.32 4.53
N HIS A 546 -7.61 -7.78 3.44
CA HIS A 546 -7.01 -8.68 2.43
C HIS A 546 -6.47 -10.01 2.97
N ARG A 547 -6.83 -10.40 4.20
CA ARG A 547 -6.56 -11.72 4.78
C ARG A 547 -7.86 -12.51 4.89
N GLU A 548 -7.85 -13.73 4.36
CA GLU A 548 -8.98 -14.63 4.53
C GLU A 548 -9.16 -14.99 6.00
N ARG A 549 -10.43 -15.09 6.43
CA ARG A 549 -10.75 -15.59 7.76
C ARG A 549 -10.23 -17.04 7.88
N PRO A 550 -9.44 -17.36 8.92
CA PRO A 550 -8.98 -18.73 9.13
C PRO A 550 -10.14 -19.72 9.26
N ASN A 551 -9.98 -20.92 8.72
CA ASN A 551 -10.89 -22.03 8.96
C ASN A 551 -10.61 -22.61 10.36
N PHE A 552 -11.30 -22.06 11.36
CA PHE A 552 -11.07 -22.40 12.77
C PHE A 552 -11.40 -23.86 13.09
N GLU A 553 -12.35 -24.47 12.39
CA GLU A 553 -12.68 -25.89 12.52
C GLU A 553 -11.50 -26.78 12.10
N LYS A 554 -10.92 -26.54 10.92
CA LYS A 554 -9.73 -27.27 10.46
C LYS A 554 -8.53 -27.05 11.38
N LEU A 555 -8.35 -25.83 11.89
CA LEU A 555 -7.28 -25.53 12.85
C LEU A 555 -7.47 -26.29 14.17
N ALA A 556 -8.71 -26.38 14.67
CA ALA A 556 -9.03 -27.14 15.88
C ALA A 556 -8.77 -28.64 15.68
N GLU A 557 -9.19 -29.22 14.55
CA GLU A 557 -8.91 -30.62 14.22
C GLU A 557 -7.41 -30.92 14.12
N ALA A 558 -6.64 -30.01 13.52
CA ALA A 558 -5.19 -30.13 13.43
C ALA A 558 -4.53 -30.03 14.81
N ALA A 559 -4.98 -29.09 15.66
CA ALA A 559 -4.47 -28.92 17.01
C ALA A 559 -4.72 -30.17 17.87
N VAL A 560 -5.93 -30.77 17.79
CA VAL A 560 -6.27 -32.01 18.49
C VAL A 560 -5.35 -33.16 18.07
N LYS A 561 -5.07 -33.30 16.77
CA LYS A 561 -4.15 -34.32 16.25
C LYS A 561 -2.70 -34.10 16.69
N ALA A 562 -2.30 -32.84 16.90
CA ALA A 562 -0.96 -32.46 17.33
C ALA A 562 -0.78 -32.39 18.85
N ARG A 563 -1.80 -32.77 19.63
CA ARG A 563 -1.75 -32.71 21.10
C ARG A 563 -0.59 -33.53 21.66
N VAL A 564 0.15 -32.89 22.56
CA VAL A 564 1.19 -33.52 23.37
C VAL A 564 0.89 -33.30 24.85
N GLU A 565 1.34 -34.24 25.68
CA GLU A 565 1.25 -34.12 27.13
C GLU A 565 2.07 -32.91 27.62
N ASN A 566 1.54 -32.17 28.61
CA ASN A 566 2.26 -31.05 29.21
C ASN A 566 3.12 -31.53 30.37
N GLU A 567 4.23 -32.17 30.02
CA GLU A 567 5.17 -32.80 30.92
C GLU A 567 5.93 -31.76 31.78
N TRP A 568 6.41 -32.23 32.94
CA TRP A 568 7.32 -31.46 33.79
C TRP A 568 8.75 -31.74 33.38
N PHE A 569 9.51 -30.67 33.16
CA PHE A 569 10.95 -30.71 32.87
C PHE A 569 11.73 -30.30 34.11
N ASP A 570 12.75 -31.08 34.46
CA ASP A 570 13.72 -30.73 35.50
C ASP A 570 14.74 -29.75 34.94
N ILE A 571 14.84 -28.58 35.57
CA ILE A 571 15.82 -27.55 35.26
C ILE A 571 16.84 -27.54 36.40
N PRO A 572 18.10 -27.93 36.15
CA PRO A 572 19.11 -28.03 37.18
C PRO A 572 19.50 -26.65 37.71
N SER A 573 20.08 -26.62 38.91
CA SER A 573 20.68 -25.40 39.43
C SER A 573 21.89 -25.02 38.57
N GLN A 574 21.96 -23.75 38.18
CA GLN A 574 22.98 -23.23 37.28
C GLN A 574 23.19 -21.74 37.54
N ALA A 575 24.44 -21.27 37.39
CA ALA A 575 24.74 -19.85 37.25
C ALA A 575 24.40 -19.40 35.82
N ILE A 576 23.63 -18.34 35.68
CA ILE A 576 23.26 -17.74 34.40
C ILE A 576 23.63 -16.26 34.39
N THR A 577 23.86 -15.72 33.19
CA THR A 577 23.96 -14.28 32.96
C THR A 577 22.62 -13.77 32.43
N ILE A 578 22.09 -12.71 33.03
CA ILE A 578 20.87 -12.03 32.60
C ILE A 578 21.14 -10.55 32.31
N GLY A 579 20.40 -9.98 31.36
CA GLY A 579 20.55 -8.59 30.93
C GLY A 579 21.59 -8.41 29.82
N LEU A 580 21.76 -7.16 29.38
CA LEU A 580 22.74 -6.75 28.38
C LEU A 580 23.61 -5.58 28.87
N ASP A 581 24.79 -5.44 28.28
CA ASP A 581 25.68 -4.31 28.53
C ASP A 581 25.64 -3.35 27.34
N ASP A 582 24.98 -2.22 27.54
CA ASP A 582 24.85 -1.13 26.57
C ASP A 582 25.05 0.22 27.29
N PRO A 583 26.31 0.66 27.49
CA PRO A 583 26.63 1.85 28.29
C PRO A 583 26.20 3.14 27.60
N GLU A 584 25.65 4.12 28.33
CA GLU A 584 25.16 5.37 27.73
C GLU A 584 26.27 6.16 26.98
N GLU A 585 27.48 6.22 27.53
CA GLU A 585 28.60 7.05 27.03
C GLU A 585 29.52 6.34 25.99
N GLY A 586 29.11 5.19 25.44
CA GLY A 586 29.88 4.48 24.42
C GLY A 586 29.95 5.20 23.06
N THR A 587 30.97 4.88 22.26
CA THR A 587 31.15 5.39 20.87
C THR A 587 30.95 4.30 19.80
N ASP A 588 30.76 3.05 20.21
CA ASP A 588 30.66 1.91 19.28
C ASP A 588 29.29 1.92 18.58
N HIS A 589 29.31 1.84 17.25
CA HIS A 589 28.09 1.88 16.43
C HIS A 589 27.42 0.50 16.28
N ASP A 590 28.10 -0.57 16.64
CA ASP A 590 27.64 -1.97 16.45
C ASP A 590 27.04 -2.60 17.73
N VAL A 591 26.84 -1.81 18.79
CA VAL A 591 26.26 -2.30 20.05
C VAL A 591 24.73 -2.29 19.96
N HIS A 592 24.10 -3.43 20.20
CA HIS A 592 22.64 -3.55 20.21
C HIS A 592 22.02 -2.69 21.33
N TYR A 593 20.89 -2.06 21.01
CA TYR A 593 20.08 -1.33 21.96
C TYR A 593 19.45 -2.27 22.99
N GLY A 594 19.28 -1.76 24.21
CA GLY A 594 18.35 -2.34 25.17
C GLY A 594 17.74 -1.27 26.06
N TRP A 595 16.69 -1.62 26.78
CA TRP A 595 16.04 -0.71 27.72
C TRP A 595 16.84 -0.55 29.00
N ASP A 596 16.66 0.57 29.69
CA ASP A 596 17.35 0.85 30.95
C ASP A 596 17.13 -0.24 32.01
N ASN A 597 15.94 -0.84 32.04
CA ASN A 597 15.56 -1.95 32.92
C ASN A 597 16.14 -3.33 32.52
N GLU A 598 16.73 -3.45 31.33
CA GLU A 598 17.39 -4.67 30.85
C GLU A 598 18.90 -4.66 31.12
N LYS A 599 19.40 -3.58 31.74
CA LYS A 599 20.81 -3.34 32.03
C LYS A 599 21.05 -3.18 33.53
N PRO A 600 22.28 -3.37 34.00
CA PRO A 600 23.40 -4.00 33.29
C PRO A 600 23.25 -5.54 33.25
N ALA A 601 24.16 -6.20 32.52
CA ALA A 601 24.30 -7.64 32.62
C ALA A 601 24.77 -8.04 34.03
N ARG A 602 24.22 -9.13 34.57
CA ARG A 602 24.56 -9.65 35.90
C ARG A 602 24.51 -11.17 35.95
N GLU A 603 25.35 -11.76 36.80
CA GLU A 603 25.34 -13.19 37.09
C GLU A 603 24.39 -13.49 38.25
N GLU A 604 23.53 -14.48 38.06
CA GLU A 604 22.59 -14.97 39.07
C GLU A 604 22.69 -16.48 39.20
N THR A 605 22.64 -17.00 40.43
CA THR A 605 22.55 -18.44 40.67
C THR A 605 21.10 -18.86 40.80
N VAL A 606 20.64 -19.66 39.85
CA VAL A 606 19.29 -20.20 39.82
C VAL A 606 19.28 -21.55 40.52
N HIS A 607 18.39 -21.73 41.49
CA HIS A 607 18.18 -23.03 42.13
C HIS A 607 17.46 -24.00 41.19
N ALA A 608 17.62 -25.31 41.42
CA ALA A 608 16.90 -26.31 40.62
C ALA A 608 15.38 -26.15 40.78
N PHE A 609 14.65 -26.21 39.67
CA PHE A 609 13.18 -26.13 39.65
C PHE A 609 12.61 -26.98 38.54
N GLN A 610 11.28 -27.13 38.53
CA GLN A 610 10.58 -27.78 37.43
C GLN A 610 9.66 -26.79 36.72
N ALA A 611 9.60 -26.89 35.40
CA ALA A 611 8.71 -26.10 34.57
C ALA A 611 7.94 -27.00 33.61
N LYS A 612 6.75 -26.56 33.19
CA LYS A 612 5.98 -27.24 32.16
C LYS A 612 6.41 -26.78 30.77
N GLY A 613 6.40 -27.70 29.80
CA GLY A 613 6.89 -27.43 28.43
C GLY A 613 5.99 -26.56 27.57
N ARG A 614 4.71 -26.38 27.95
CA ARG A 614 3.79 -25.44 27.27
C ARG A 614 2.90 -24.66 28.24
N PRO A 615 2.38 -23.49 27.81
CA PRO A 615 1.37 -22.75 28.56
C PRO A 615 0.12 -23.59 28.86
N ILE A 616 -0.65 -23.12 29.85
CA ILE A 616 -1.96 -23.66 30.19
C ILE A 616 -2.93 -23.33 29.06
N THR A 617 -3.70 -24.34 28.64
CA THR A 617 -4.69 -24.22 27.57
C THR A 617 -6.04 -23.76 28.08
N ASN A 618 -6.90 -23.30 27.16
CA ASN A 618 -8.30 -22.99 27.46
C ASN A 618 -9.06 -24.22 28.01
N GLU A 619 -8.77 -25.44 27.53
CA GLU A 619 -9.37 -26.67 28.05
C GLU A 619 -8.98 -26.93 29.51
N GLU A 620 -7.68 -26.83 29.83
CA GLU A 620 -7.17 -27.00 31.19
C GLU A 620 -7.74 -25.94 32.14
N TYR A 621 -7.87 -24.70 31.67
CA TYR A 621 -8.47 -23.61 32.45
C TYR A 621 -9.97 -23.80 32.66
N ALA A 622 -10.72 -24.24 31.63
CA ALA A 622 -12.14 -24.56 31.74
C ALA A 622 -12.40 -25.65 32.79
N LYS A 623 -11.62 -26.74 32.76
CA LYS A 623 -11.69 -27.81 33.77
C LYS A 623 -11.39 -27.29 35.18
N TYR A 624 -10.40 -26.41 35.31
CA TYR A 624 -10.08 -25.77 36.58
C TYR A 624 -11.21 -24.85 37.08
N MET A 625 -11.86 -24.08 36.20
CA MET A 625 -13.00 -23.24 36.56
C MET A 625 -14.16 -24.08 37.12
N ILE A 626 -14.48 -25.20 36.47
CA ILE A 626 -15.52 -26.14 36.94
C ILE A 626 -15.14 -26.70 38.31
N ALA A 627 -13.94 -27.25 38.44
CA ALA A 627 -13.47 -27.87 39.69
C ALA A 627 -13.40 -26.87 40.86
N SER A 628 -13.04 -25.62 40.57
CA SER A 628 -12.88 -24.55 41.57
C SER A 628 -14.12 -23.68 41.75
N LYS A 629 -15.21 -23.98 41.01
CA LYS A 629 -16.48 -23.21 41.01
C LYS A 629 -16.26 -21.72 40.76
N LEU A 630 -15.44 -21.38 39.76
CA LEU A 630 -15.20 -20.00 39.37
C LEU A 630 -16.33 -19.50 38.47
N GLU A 631 -16.98 -18.41 38.88
CA GLU A 631 -18.10 -17.82 38.15
C GLU A 631 -17.64 -16.87 37.03
N GLN A 632 -16.46 -16.24 37.19
CA GLN A 632 -15.97 -15.24 36.25
C GLN A 632 -15.04 -15.85 35.19
N ALA A 633 -15.42 -15.73 33.93
CA ALA A 633 -14.58 -16.06 32.79
C ALA A 633 -13.37 -15.10 32.68
N PRO A 634 -12.22 -15.54 32.15
CA PRO A 634 -11.07 -14.66 31.94
C PRO A 634 -11.40 -13.59 30.90
N ALA A 635 -10.73 -12.43 30.96
CA ALA A 635 -11.00 -11.28 30.07
C ALA A 635 -10.76 -11.57 28.58
N SER A 636 -10.02 -12.64 28.26
CA SER A 636 -9.82 -13.13 26.90
C SER A 636 -11.02 -13.88 26.34
N TRP A 637 -11.98 -14.26 27.19
CA TRP A 637 -13.22 -14.89 26.79
C TRP A 637 -14.34 -13.85 26.64
N PHE A 638 -15.34 -14.21 25.86
CA PHE A 638 -16.57 -13.46 25.66
C PHE A 638 -17.74 -14.40 25.94
N VAL A 639 -18.65 -13.96 26.82
CA VAL A 639 -19.83 -14.71 27.25
C VAL A 639 -21.03 -13.76 27.12
N PRO A 640 -21.86 -13.89 26.07
CA PRO A 640 -22.97 -12.96 25.79
C PRO A 640 -24.05 -12.97 26.87
N GLU A 641 -24.31 -14.13 27.47
CA GLU A 641 -25.32 -14.33 28.52
C GLU A 641 -24.70 -15.10 29.68
N ALA A 642 -24.85 -14.58 30.89
CA ALA A 642 -24.38 -15.25 32.11
C ALA A 642 -25.27 -16.47 32.39
N ARG A 643 -24.83 -17.65 31.93
CA ARG A 643 -25.41 -18.93 32.36
C ARG A 643 -24.66 -19.41 33.60
N PRO A 644 -25.31 -19.56 34.77
CA PRO A 644 -24.68 -20.16 35.93
C PRO A 644 -24.33 -21.61 35.62
N SER A 645 -23.04 -21.93 35.68
CA SER A 645 -22.53 -23.30 35.50
C SER A 645 -22.98 -24.16 36.66
N THR A 646 -23.60 -25.30 36.37
CA THR A 646 -24.00 -26.26 37.40
C THR A 646 -22.85 -27.23 37.70
N PRO A 647 -22.58 -27.60 38.97
CA PRO A 647 -21.43 -28.42 39.34
C PRO A 647 -21.33 -29.79 38.64
N ASP A 648 -22.47 -30.29 38.15
CA ASP A 648 -22.61 -31.62 37.54
C ASP A 648 -22.90 -31.56 36.02
N GLU A 649 -22.73 -30.40 35.37
CA GLU A 649 -22.97 -30.32 33.91
C GLU A 649 -21.88 -31.03 33.09
N PRO A 650 -22.25 -31.69 31.98
CA PRO A 650 -21.27 -32.23 31.04
C PRO A 650 -20.30 -31.14 30.57
N PHE A 651 -19.03 -31.50 30.40
CA PHE A 651 -17.99 -30.55 29.94
C PHE A 651 -18.39 -29.84 28.65
N GLU A 652 -19.00 -30.54 27.69
CA GLU A 652 -19.51 -29.95 26.44
C GLU A 652 -20.55 -28.86 26.70
N SER A 653 -21.46 -29.08 27.65
CA SER A 653 -22.47 -28.08 28.04
C SER A 653 -21.85 -26.84 28.70
N PHE A 654 -20.72 -26.99 29.40
CA PHE A 654 -19.97 -25.84 29.92
C PHE A 654 -19.39 -24.99 28.78
N LEU A 655 -18.95 -25.58 27.68
CA LEU A 655 -18.33 -24.85 26.57
C LEU A 655 -19.33 -24.02 25.76
N GLU A 656 -20.61 -24.40 25.77
CA GLU A 656 -21.68 -23.71 25.04
C GLU A 656 -21.84 -22.25 25.47
N GLY A 657 -22.02 -21.37 24.48
CA GLY A 657 -22.21 -19.93 24.71
C GLY A 657 -20.94 -19.18 25.16
N LYS A 658 -19.78 -19.84 25.21
CA LYS A 658 -18.48 -19.22 25.53
C LYS A 658 -17.63 -19.09 24.27
N PHE A 659 -16.94 -17.96 24.14
CA PHE A 659 -16.13 -17.62 22.98
C PHE A 659 -14.77 -17.09 23.43
N VAL A 660 -13.75 -17.26 22.60
CA VAL A 660 -12.44 -16.58 22.73
C VAL A 660 -12.45 -15.35 21.84
N ARG A 661 -11.99 -14.21 22.36
CA ARG A 661 -11.86 -12.95 21.62
C ARG A 661 -10.69 -13.04 20.64
N THR A 662 -10.93 -12.69 19.39
CA THR A 662 -9.88 -12.61 18.36
C THR A 662 -10.10 -11.37 17.49
N VAL A 663 -9.07 -10.98 16.73
CA VAL A 663 -9.19 -9.91 15.73
C VAL A 663 -10.11 -10.28 14.55
N TYR A 664 -10.48 -11.56 14.42
CA TYR A 664 -11.49 -12.04 13.45
C TYR A 664 -12.90 -12.15 14.07
N GLY A 665 -13.10 -11.55 15.25
CA GLY A 665 -14.32 -11.65 16.04
C GLY A 665 -14.32 -12.85 17.00
N PRO A 666 -15.46 -13.14 17.65
CA PRO A 666 -15.57 -14.23 18.62
C PRO A 666 -15.41 -15.61 17.95
N VAL A 667 -14.55 -16.46 18.51
CA VAL A 667 -14.38 -17.86 18.10
C VAL A 667 -14.96 -18.76 19.19
N PRO A 668 -15.85 -19.73 18.88
CA PRO A 668 -16.40 -20.64 19.88
C PRO A 668 -15.30 -21.32 20.71
N LEU A 669 -15.45 -21.37 22.04
CA LEU A 669 -14.44 -21.92 22.94
C LEU A 669 -14.07 -23.37 22.59
N LYS A 670 -15.05 -24.16 22.14
CA LYS A 670 -14.88 -25.54 21.66
C LYS A 670 -13.88 -25.68 20.49
N LEU A 671 -13.67 -24.63 19.70
CA LEU A 671 -12.71 -24.60 18.59
C LEU A 671 -11.32 -24.05 19.01
N ALA A 672 -11.21 -23.56 20.24
CA ALA A 672 -10.01 -22.90 20.76
C ALA A 672 -9.46 -23.58 22.02
N LEU A 673 -9.85 -24.84 22.27
CA LEU A 673 -9.50 -25.60 23.48
C LEU A 673 -7.99 -25.74 23.69
N ASP A 674 -7.23 -25.93 22.61
CA ASP A 674 -5.77 -26.12 22.63
C ASP A 674 -4.97 -24.80 22.63
N TRP A 675 -5.65 -23.65 22.57
CA TRP A 675 -4.95 -22.36 22.60
C TRP A 675 -4.54 -22.01 24.04
N PRO A 676 -3.42 -21.30 24.24
CA PRO A 676 -3.05 -20.76 25.53
C PRO A 676 -4.16 -19.85 26.10
N VAL A 677 -4.53 -20.06 27.36
CA VAL A 677 -5.44 -19.14 28.05
C VAL A 677 -4.71 -17.84 28.37
N ARG A 678 -5.36 -16.70 28.14
CA ARG A 678 -4.88 -15.39 28.61
C ARG A 678 -5.71 -14.96 29.81
N SER A 679 -5.08 -14.80 30.97
CA SER A 679 -5.75 -14.50 32.24
C SER A 679 -4.95 -13.48 33.04
N ILE A 680 -5.62 -12.76 33.94
CA ILE A 680 -4.95 -11.87 34.90
C ILE A 680 -4.05 -12.66 35.86
N TYR A 681 -2.99 -12.00 36.31
CA TYR A 681 -1.95 -12.60 37.16
C TYR A 681 -2.50 -13.28 38.42
N ALA A 682 -3.46 -12.68 39.10
CA ALA A 682 -4.03 -13.23 40.33
C ALA A 682 -4.66 -14.63 40.14
N TYR A 683 -5.36 -14.87 39.02
CA TYR A 683 -5.93 -16.18 38.72
C TYR A 683 -4.87 -17.17 38.25
N ALA A 684 -3.87 -16.72 37.48
CA ALA A 684 -2.74 -17.54 37.07
C ALA A 684 -1.89 -17.99 38.28
N ASP A 685 -1.66 -17.09 39.24
CA ASP A 685 -0.93 -17.37 40.48
C ASP A 685 -1.72 -18.30 41.42
N ARG A 686 -3.05 -18.13 41.52
CA ARG A 686 -3.92 -19.06 42.24
C ARG A 686 -3.90 -20.47 41.63
N LEU A 687 -4.04 -20.56 40.30
CA LEU A 687 -3.94 -21.81 39.56
C LEU A 687 -2.56 -22.48 39.74
N LYS A 688 -1.47 -21.70 39.67
CA LYS A 688 -0.11 -22.16 39.95
C LYS A 688 0.01 -22.73 41.37
N LYS A 689 -0.51 -22.02 42.38
CA LYS A 689 -0.51 -22.45 43.79
C LYS A 689 -1.29 -23.75 43.99
N ASP A 690 -2.44 -23.91 43.33
CA ASP A 690 -3.27 -25.12 43.46
C ASP A 690 -2.69 -26.32 42.69
N LEU A 691 -2.02 -26.10 41.55
CA LEU A 691 -1.21 -27.11 40.85
C LEU A 691 -0.01 -27.57 41.70
N LEU A 692 0.66 -26.65 42.40
CA LEU A 692 1.74 -26.99 43.31
C LEU A 692 1.23 -27.79 44.53
N LYS A 693 0.08 -27.40 45.11
CA LYS A 693 -0.54 -28.12 46.22
C LYS A 693 -1.00 -29.53 45.85
N SER A 694 -1.63 -29.72 44.68
CA SER A 694 -2.05 -31.05 44.22
C SER A 694 -0.88 -31.99 43.96
N LYS A 695 0.27 -31.45 43.51
CA LYS A 695 1.52 -32.20 43.37
C LYS A 695 2.14 -32.55 44.74
N LEU A 696 2.16 -31.62 45.69
CA LEU A 696 2.62 -31.83 47.07
C LEU A 696 1.70 -32.78 47.89
N ALA A 697 0.41 -32.84 47.57
CA ALA A 697 -0.51 -33.80 48.18
C ALA A 697 -0.15 -35.26 47.82
N ASN A 698 0.53 -35.47 46.69
CA ASN A 698 1.06 -36.78 46.29
C ASN A 698 2.49 -37.06 46.80
N LYS A 699 3.16 -36.09 47.45
CA LYS A 699 4.47 -36.23 48.11
C LYS A 699 4.65 -35.18 49.24
N VAL A 700 4.58 -35.57 50.51
CA VAL A 700 4.97 -34.74 51.68
C VAL A 700 6.44 -35.08 52.07
N PRO A 701 7.30 -34.13 52.54
CA PRO A 701 7.03 -32.76 53.00
C PRO A 701 7.75 -31.60 52.27
N ALA A 702 7.10 -30.44 52.42
CA ALA A 702 7.49 -29.03 52.29
C ALA A 702 8.93 -28.65 51.87
N VAL A 703 9.01 -27.77 50.85
CA VAL A 703 10.09 -26.78 50.72
C VAL A 703 9.44 -25.40 50.57
N ASN A 704 9.63 -24.55 51.58
CA ASN A 704 9.38 -23.12 51.51
C ASN A 704 10.51 -22.48 50.68
N GLY A 705 10.17 -21.95 49.52
CA GLY A 705 11.10 -21.17 48.70
C GLY A 705 10.32 -20.41 47.63
N SER A 706 10.36 -19.08 47.70
CA SER A 706 9.91 -18.20 46.62
C SER A 706 10.76 -18.48 45.38
N VAL A 707 10.12 -18.93 44.30
CA VAL A 707 10.75 -19.09 42.98
C VAL A 707 10.88 -17.68 42.36
N PRO A 708 12.08 -17.16 42.09
CA PRO A 708 12.24 -15.92 41.34
C PRO A 708 11.72 -16.12 39.92
N THR A 709 10.98 -15.14 39.40
CA THR A 709 10.55 -15.10 38.00
C THR A 709 11.80 -14.92 37.12
N LEU A 710 12.15 -15.96 36.35
CA LEU A 710 13.37 -16.02 35.54
C LEU A 710 13.21 -15.55 34.09
N PHE A 711 12.12 -14.85 33.79
CA PHE A 711 11.91 -14.24 32.48
C PHE A 711 11.82 -12.72 32.66
N PRO A 712 12.68 -11.92 31.99
CA PRO A 712 12.62 -10.46 32.05
C PRO A 712 11.34 -9.91 31.39
N PHE A 713 10.55 -10.73 30.71
CA PHE A 713 9.21 -10.41 30.24
C PHE A 713 8.16 -10.83 31.26
N SER A 714 8.15 -10.17 32.42
CA SER A 714 6.91 -10.01 33.18
C SER A 714 6.45 -8.58 32.94
N PRO A 715 5.32 -8.35 32.24
CA PRO A 715 4.67 -7.06 32.34
C PRO A 715 4.44 -6.78 33.84
N PRO A 716 4.58 -5.53 34.31
CA PRO A 716 4.07 -5.17 35.62
C PRO A 716 2.68 -5.76 35.79
N SER A 717 2.44 -6.31 36.98
CA SER A 717 1.13 -6.81 37.41
C SER A 717 0.03 -5.87 36.92
N SER A 718 -0.98 -6.47 36.27
CA SER A 718 -2.18 -5.82 35.71
C SER A 718 -1.96 -4.87 34.52
N TYR A 719 -2.09 -5.44 33.31
CA TYR A 719 -2.59 -4.75 32.12
C TYR A 719 -3.85 -5.45 31.58
#